data_AF-L5KKG2-F1
#
_entry.id   AF-L5KKG2-F1
#
_cell.length_a   1.000
_cell.length_b   1.000
_cell.length_c   1.000
_cell.angle_alpha   90.00
_cell.angle_beta   90.00
_cell.angle_gamma   90.00
#
_symmetry.space_group_name_H-M   'P 1'
#
loop_
_entity.id
_entity.type
_entity.pdbx_description
1 polymer ?
#
loop_
_entity_poly.entity_id
_entity_poly.type
_entity_poly.pdbx_seq_one_letter_code
_entity_poly.pdbx_strand_id
1 'polypeptide(L)'
;QIPKSDSIHHMSHSQMRPELPPLPASANEEPSELYQTVMSHSFYPPLMQRTSWTLAAPFKEQQHHRGPSDSIANNYSLTAQDLKLKDLLKVYQPVTVNVPRERLVQGLPSATKSSAEPNKKKMKFSPRGKEDLTGIKLVCNTSMSCLLKKEVVASPTAPGSRPMSPEEQIRVMLQKEMEIESQEPKPSESDLERYYYYLTHGIRKDMIAPEESEVMVRVSNLISNALLTSPSLEPLMTILIEEKENDYYNSLKKSIVDYILMDPMERKRLFIESVPRAFPQRAIRAPVPWHSGYRNAKKWNEEHLYTVNPMILSLEELWFAEFKDLRFVRTAEILEGKLPLQPHEYQDVIRKHCLEARQILLNKWIPTCAKLFISQKEQWIHFAPKSDFDPSRNVEEYFASVATFMALQLRKLVIKSLEDLVSLFMIHKDGNDFKEPYQEMEFFIPQLIMIKLEVSEPNIVFNPSFDSCWELIRDSFLEIIKSSEGIPKVESILFPELKGYNLILRTVNPEENLVSDFVDQTFEVFQKNQVGPHKYLNVYKKYDDLLDNMAEQNITAFLKENHEMDDFVTMINSIKKRRNEIASMHISVPLAMFCLDTITINYELCERAQNLKDRLIQFQVDINRDNNTSICNQYSYIAEKVSEIPSNTEELVLLIDFLKKSSDVTVFKLRRQLRDAIERLEFLMDYADLPRKRDAICVRTGRPEAGCVCFAEEDIKLNSTLLLWPDQIEDVFENSRNLLLSKRDQAEMDLTKRCSEFESKLEGYSKELEGFRKRPLFLLNAEEIAEEVGNMWRTIYKLTKTLADVPAPRRLAENVKVKIDKFKQHLPILTISCNPGMKDRHWQQVPVTVLQGGEPAPSGGGVGAQRHQIRHQRVRCLDRFWFRHSPATWEALDSSLTSSGLQLADLLEPIGAAASKEYSLERNLEKMKLEWVNMMFTFVKYRDTDTSILCTVDEIQLLLDDHVIKTQTMCGSPFIKPIEAECRVRGSEVEGVVISS
;
A
#
# COMPACT_ATOMS: atom_id res chain seq x y z
N GLN A 1 -18.78 -43.58 -86.55
CA GLN A 1 -18.16 -44.55 -87.48
C GLN A 1 -17.43 -45.59 -86.62
N ILE A 2 -17.65 -46.89 -86.83
CA ILE A 2 -17.00 -48.04 -86.14
C ILE A 2 -16.16 -48.78 -87.21
N PRO A 3 -15.00 -49.40 -86.89
CA PRO A 3 -14.89 -50.81 -86.44
C PRO A 3 -14.04 -50.94 -85.14
N LYS A 4 -14.31 -51.72 -84.07
CA LYS A 4 -14.58 -53.17 -83.81
C LYS A 4 -13.39 -54.12 -84.06
N SER A 5 -12.67 -54.47 -82.97
CA SER A 5 -12.28 -55.85 -82.50
C SER A 5 -11.11 -55.71 -81.50
N ASP A 6 -11.31 -55.97 -80.19
CA ASP A 6 -10.86 -57.19 -79.44
C ASP A 6 -9.36 -57.13 -79.06
N SER A 7 -8.84 -57.51 -77.89
CA SER A 7 -9.33 -58.16 -76.66
C SER A 7 -8.23 -57.99 -75.59
N ILE A 8 -8.62 -57.99 -74.31
CA ILE A 8 -7.75 -57.87 -73.12
C ILE A 8 -7.04 -59.22 -72.88
N HIS A 9 -6.04 -59.56 -73.69
CA HIS A 9 -5.11 -60.66 -73.40
C HIS A 9 -3.82 -60.45 -74.21
N HIS A 10 -2.91 -59.62 -73.71
CA HIS A 10 -1.51 -59.69 -74.11
C HIS A 10 -0.70 -58.83 -73.16
N MET A 11 -0.06 -59.45 -72.18
CA MET A 11 1.22 -59.01 -71.60
C MET A 11 1.89 -60.22 -70.95
N SER A 12 3.20 -60.38 -71.23
CA SER A 12 4.19 -61.34 -70.69
C SER A 12 4.04 -62.84 -71.01
N HIS A 13 4.51 -63.28 -72.18
CA HIS A 13 4.98 -64.66 -72.41
C HIS A 13 6.47 -64.63 -72.80
N SER A 14 7.32 -65.34 -72.06
CA SER A 14 8.70 -65.62 -72.44
C SER A 14 8.73 -66.74 -73.49
N GLN A 15 9.32 -66.46 -74.66
CA GLN A 15 9.35 -67.31 -75.87
C GLN A 15 10.16 -68.62 -75.76
N MET A 16 10.31 -69.21 -74.56
CA MET A 16 11.08 -70.46 -74.35
C MET A 16 10.25 -71.65 -73.86
N ARG A 17 8.91 -71.58 -73.87
CA ARG A 17 8.04 -72.65 -73.36
C ARG A 17 7.36 -73.41 -74.51
N PRO A 18 7.31 -74.75 -74.50
CA PRO A 18 6.41 -75.51 -75.36
C PRO A 18 4.98 -75.31 -74.85
N GLU A 19 4.15 -74.56 -75.57
CA GLU A 19 2.72 -74.44 -75.26
C GLU A 19 1.97 -75.65 -75.84
N LEU A 20 1.23 -76.35 -74.99
CA LEU A 20 0.25 -77.35 -75.44
C LEU A 20 -0.90 -76.61 -76.16
N PRO A 21 -1.47 -77.17 -77.24
CA PRO A 21 -2.56 -76.51 -77.96
C PRO A 21 -3.74 -76.22 -77.02
N PRO A 22 -4.33 -75.01 -77.06
CA PRO A 22 -5.45 -74.66 -76.19
C PRO A 22 -6.64 -75.58 -76.44
N LEU A 23 -7.34 -75.98 -75.37
CA LEU A 23 -8.57 -76.77 -75.47
C LEU A 23 -9.63 -75.95 -76.25
N PRO A 24 -10.45 -76.60 -77.10
CA PRO A 24 -11.47 -75.90 -77.88
C PRO A 24 -12.48 -75.20 -76.95
N ALA A 25 -12.83 -73.96 -77.29
CA ALA A 25 -13.67 -73.05 -76.48
C ALA A 25 -15.11 -73.56 -76.17
N SER A 26 -15.49 -74.73 -76.68
CA SER A 26 -16.77 -75.40 -76.40
C SER A 26 -16.74 -76.35 -75.20
N ALA A 27 -15.58 -76.59 -74.57
CA ALA A 27 -15.45 -77.46 -73.41
C ALA A 27 -15.57 -76.65 -72.10
N ASN A 28 -16.77 -76.64 -71.50
CA ASN A 28 -17.00 -76.16 -70.14
C ASN A 28 -16.70 -77.23 -69.07
N GLU A 29 -16.02 -78.32 -69.43
CA GLU A 29 -15.65 -79.41 -68.52
C GLU A 29 -14.17 -79.32 -68.13
N GLU A 30 -13.87 -79.63 -66.86
CA GLU A 30 -12.49 -79.68 -66.37
C GLU A 30 -11.65 -80.65 -67.23
N PRO A 31 -10.40 -80.28 -67.57
CA PRO A 31 -9.54 -81.14 -68.39
C PRO A 31 -9.32 -82.51 -67.73
N SER A 32 -9.21 -83.57 -68.53
CA SER A 32 -8.89 -84.92 -68.02
C SER A 32 -7.64 -84.90 -67.13
N GLU A 33 -7.59 -85.76 -66.10
CA GLU A 33 -6.43 -85.85 -65.17
C GLU A 33 -5.10 -86.04 -65.91
N LEU A 34 -5.12 -86.74 -67.05
CA LEU A 34 -3.93 -86.95 -67.88
C LEU A 34 -3.52 -85.66 -68.60
N TYR A 35 -4.47 -84.87 -69.10
CA TYR A 35 -4.20 -83.54 -69.65
C TYR A 35 -3.70 -82.57 -68.57
N GLN A 36 -4.30 -82.57 -67.37
CA GLN A 36 -3.82 -81.77 -66.24
C GLN A 36 -2.41 -82.19 -65.79
N THR A 37 -2.09 -83.48 -65.83
CA THR A 37 -0.76 -84.01 -65.54
C THR A 37 0.26 -83.60 -66.60
N VAL A 38 -0.09 -83.68 -67.89
CA VAL A 38 0.80 -83.29 -68.99
C VAL A 38 1.01 -81.77 -69.01
N MET A 39 -0.04 -81.00 -68.72
CA MET A 39 0.01 -79.55 -68.60
C MET A 39 0.90 -79.15 -67.41
N SER A 40 0.73 -79.75 -66.23
CA SER A 40 1.59 -79.47 -65.08
C SER A 40 3.06 -79.86 -65.35
N HIS A 41 3.32 -80.99 -66.00
CA HIS A 41 4.66 -81.40 -66.42
C HIS A 41 5.28 -80.50 -67.51
N SER A 42 4.47 -79.83 -68.34
CA SER A 42 4.99 -78.84 -69.31
C SER A 42 5.44 -77.55 -68.63
N PHE A 43 4.77 -77.13 -67.55
CA PHE A 43 5.16 -75.94 -66.79
C PHE A 43 6.30 -76.24 -65.81
N TYR A 44 6.22 -77.38 -65.12
CA TYR A 44 7.22 -77.89 -64.16
C TYR A 44 7.59 -79.35 -64.51
N PRO A 45 8.64 -79.56 -65.33
CA PRO A 45 9.10 -80.90 -65.67
C PRO A 45 9.43 -81.73 -64.44
N PRO A 46 9.07 -83.03 -64.38
CA PRO A 46 9.27 -83.85 -63.20
C PRO A 46 10.75 -83.95 -62.83
N LEU A 47 11.03 -83.86 -61.52
CA LEU A 47 12.38 -84.00 -60.97
C LEU A 47 12.74 -85.47 -60.76
N MET A 48 11.77 -86.28 -60.32
CA MET A 48 11.93 -87.68 -59.94
C MET A 48 11.11 -88.60 -60.85
N GLN A 49 11.54 -89.85 -60.98
CA GLN A 49 10.78 -90.88 -61.69
C GLN A 49 9.58 -91.32 -60.84
N ARG A 50 8.39 -91.43 -61.45
CA ARG A 50 7.16 -91.87 -60.75
C ARG A 50 7.18 -93.37 -60.40
N THR A 51 7.87 -94.18 -61.20
CA THR A 51 7.96 -95.63 -61.05
C THR A 51 9.42 -96.06 -61.10
N SER A 52 10.08 -96.12 -59.95
CA SER A 52 11.45 -96.60 -59.80
C SER A 52 11.57 -97.60 -58.66
N TRP A 53 12.51 -98.54 -58.77
CA TRP A 53 12.81 -99.51 -57.70
C TRP A 53 13.65 -98.90 -56.57
N THR A 54 14.34 -97.79 -56.86
CA THR A 54 15.10 -96.99 -55.90
C THR A 54 14.32 -95.75 -55.50
N LEU A 55 14.29 -95.44 -54.20
CA LEU A 55 13.78 -94.18 -53.68
C LEU A 55 14.59 -93.01 -54.25
N ALA A 56 13.94 -91.88 -54.46
CA ALA A 56 14.54 -90.67 -55.02
C ALA A 56 15.36 -90.89 -56.32
N ALA A 57 14.85 -91.67 -57.29
CA ALA A 57 15.48 -91.79 -58.60
C ALA A 57 15.26 -90.53 -59.47
N PRO A 58 16.32 -89.83 -59.93
CA PRO A 58 16.16 -88.62 -60.75
C PRO A 58 15.61 -88.90 -62.15
N PHE A 59 14.84 -87.96 -62.70
CA PHE A 59 14.34 -88.03 -64.08
C PHE A 59 15.46 -87.90 -65.12
N LYS A 60 16.53 -87.16 -64.80
CA LYS A 60 17.68 -86.89 -65.69
C LYS A 60 18.31 -88.14 -66.31
N GLU A 61 18.24 -89.29 -65.65
CA GLU A 61 18.83 -90.54 -66.13
C GLU A 61 18.08 -91.16 -67.32
N GLN A 62 16.80 -90.82 -67.54
CA GLN A 62 16.02 -91.40 -68.63
C GLN A 62 16.58 -91.05 -70.02
N GLN A 63 17.20 -89.88 -70.17
CA GLN A 63 17.75 -89.42 -71.45
C GLN A 63 18.97 -90.24 -71.92
N HIS A 64 19.66 -90.91 -70.98
CA HIS A 64 20.91 -91.60 -71.28
C HIS A 64 20.71 -93.09 -71.65
N HIS A 65 19.47 -93.61 -71.61
CA HIS A 65 19.13 -95.02 -71.88
C HIS A 65 20.06 -96.03 -71.18
N ARG A 66 20.43 -95.77 -69.91
CA ARG A 66 21.29 -96.65 -69.10
C ARG A 66 20.45 -97.58 -68.24
N GLY A 67 20.95 -98.78 -67.96
CA GLY A 67 20.33 -99.67 -66.98
C GLY A 67 20.44 -99.08 -65.56
N PRO A 68 19.52 -99.39 -64.63
CA PRO A 68 19.51 -98.79 -63.28
C PRO A 68 20.85 -98.89 -62.53
N SER A 69 21.60 -99.98 -62.71
CA SER A 69 22.90 -100.21 -62.09
C SER A 69 24.03 -99.34 -62.67
N ASP A 70 23.94 -98.95 -63.94
CA ASP A 70 24.93 -98.11 -64.63
C ASP A 70 24.70 -96.60 -64.41
N SER A 71 23.54 -96.22 -63.85
CA SER A 71 23.21 -94.83 -63.48
C SER A 71 23.48 -94.50 -62.01
N ILE A 72 23.75 -95.50 -61.16
CA ILE A 72 23.88 -95.30 -59.70
C ILE A 72 25.00 -94.32 -59.37
N ALA A 73 26.13 -94.38 -60.06
CA ALA A 73 27.28 -93.53 -59.79
C ALA A 73 26.99 -92.03 -60.01
N ASN A 74 26.16 -91.69 -61.02
CA ASN A 74 25.73 -90.31 -61.27
C ASN A 74 24.81 -89.76 -60.16
N ASN A 75 24.16 -90.63 -59.39
CA ASN A 75 23.35 -90.22 -58.25
C ASN A 75 24.22 -89.88 -57.02
N TYR A 76 25.49 -90.30 -56.97
CA TYR A 76 26.41 -90.01 -55.87
C TYR A 76 27.43 -88.90 -56.19
N SER A 77 27.89 -88.80 -57.43
CA SER A 77 28.74 -87.68 -57.88
C SER A 77 28.57 -87.40 -59.37
N LEU A 78 28.43 -86.12 -59.74
CA LEU A 78 28.43 -85.69 -61.15
C LEU A 78 29.74 -86.04 -61.87
N THR A 79 30.87 -86.09 -61.14
CA THR A 79 32.14 -86.52 -61.73
C THR A 79 32.18 -88.00 -62.11
N ALA A 80 31.24 -88.79 -61.59
CA ALA A 80 31.09 -90.21 -61.88
C ALA A 80 29.93 -90.48 -62.86
N GLN A 81 29.42 -89.46 -63.54
CA GLN A 81 28.28 -89.58 -64.47
C GLN A 81 28.51 -90.59 -65.59
N ASP A 82 29.75 -90.83 -66.00
CA ASP A 82 30.10 -91.75 -67.10
C ASP A 82 30.62 -93.11 -66.63
N LEU A 83 30.64 -93.33 -65.31
CA LEU A 83 31.12 -94.56 -64.69
C LEU A 83 30.06 -95.67 -64.81
N LYS A 84 30.31 -96.67 -65.66
CA LYS A 84 29.42 -97.84 -65.83
C LYS A 84 29.91 -99.01 -64.99
N LEU A 85 29.00 -99.87 -64.54
CA LEU A 85 29.32 -101.01 -63.68
C LEU A 85 30.30 -101.97 -64.37
N LYS A 86 30.23 -102.08 -65.70
CA LYS A 86 31.16 -102.87 -66.52
C LYS A 86 32.59 -102.30 -66.59
N ASP A 87 32.75 -101.01 -66.33
CA ASP A 87 34.04 -100.29 -66.40
C ASP A 87 34.73 -100.28 -65.03
N LEU A 88 34.05 -100.75 -63.98
CA LEU A 88 34.64 -101.00 -62.67
C LEU A 88 35.46 -102.28 -62.73
N LEU A 89 36.71 -102.21 -62.24
CA LEU A 89 37.53 -103.38 -62.01
C LEU A 89 36.76 -104.36 -61.11
N LYS A 90 36.50 -105.58 -61.61
CA LYS A 90 36.01 -106.68 -60.77
C LYS A 90 37.10 -107.04 -59.76
N VAL A 91 37.11 -106.34 -58.64
CA VAL A 91 37.89 -106.76 -57.48
C VAL A 91 37.19 -107.99 -56.91
N TYR A 92 37.70 -109.18 -57.22
CA TYR A 92 37.39 -110.38 -56.45
C TYR A 92 37.98 -110.16 -55.05
N GLN A 93 37.19 -109.58 -54.14
CA GLN A 93 37.42 -109.74 -52.72
C GLN A 93 36.59 -110.94 -52.25
N PRO A 94 37.19 -111.92 -51.56
CA PRO A 94 36.43 -113.02 -50.98
C PRO A 94 35.47 -112.43 -49.95
N VAL A 95 34.18 -112.57 -50.23
CA VAL A 95 33.12 -112.28 -49.27
C VAL A 95 33.22 -113.35 -48.19
N THR A 96 33.96 -113.09 -47.11
CA THR A 96 33.66 -113.74 -45.83
C THR A 96 32.39 -113.11 -45.30
N VAL A 97 31.26 -113.72 -45.65
CA VAL A 97 29.98 -113.52 -44.97
C VAL A 97 30.18 -114.00 -43.53
N ASN A 98 30.56 -113.09 -42.63
CA ASN A 98 30.36 -113.34 -41.21
C ASN A 98 28.90 -113.00 -40.90
N VAL A 99 28.05 -114.02 -41.09
CA VAL A 99 26.74 -114.09 -40.45
C VAL A 99 26.97 -114.06 -38.93
N PRO A 100 26.42 -113.09 -38.18
CA PRO A 100 26.39 -113.21 -36.73
C PRO A 100 25.40 -114.31 -36.37
N ARG A 101 25.91 -115.48 -35.97
CA ARG A 101 25.11 -116.48 -35.26
C ARG A 101 25.03 -116.07 -33.80
N GLU A 102 23.83 -115.73 -33.36
CA GLU A 102 23.48 -115.64 -31.95
C GLU A 102 23.85 -116.93 -31.21
N ARG A 103 24.51 -116.78 -30.07
CA ARG A 103 24.37 -117.72 -28.95
C ARG A 103 24.09 -116.91 -27.68
N LEU A 104 22.85 -117.00 -27.23
CA LEU A 104 22.50 -116.90 -25.82
C LEU A 104 23.36 -117.88 -25.01
N VAL A 105 23.82 -117.45 -23.83
CA VAL A 105 23.52 -118.05 -22.52
C VAL A 105 24.50 -117.54 -21.45
N GLN A 106 23.92 -116.83 -20.47
CA GLN A 106 24.17 -116.79 -19.01
C GLN A 106 25.57 -116.52 -18.42
N GLY A 107 25.58 -115.59 -17.44
CA GLY A 107 26.47 -115.67 -16.27
C GLY A 107 26.95 -114.31 -15.71
N LEU A 108 26.25 -113.77 -14.72
CA LEU A 108 26.82 -112.87 -13.69
C LEU A 108 27.79 -113.67 -12.78
N PRO A 109 28.52 -113.10 -11.80
CA PRO A 109 29.16 -111.77 -11.63
C PRO A 109 30.63 -111.90 -11.15
N SER A 110 31.28 -110.77 -10.83
CA SER A 110 32.14 -110.57 -9.62
C SER A 110 33.54 -109.96 -9.84
N ALA A 111 33.65 -108.73 -9.33
CA ALA A 111 34.66 -108.22 -8.39
C ALA A 111 36.19 -108.27 -8.63
N THR A 112 36.76 -107.10 -8.30
CA THR A 112 37.99 -106.83 -7.51
C THR A 112 39.37 -106.77 -8.19
N LYS A 113 40.02 -105.61 -7.92
CA LYS A 113 41.45 -105.40 -7.59
C LYS A 113 42.43 -105.63 -8.75
N SER A 114 43.54 -104.94 -8.92
CA SER A 114 44.25 -103.90 -8.18
C SER A 114 45.53 -103.59 -8.98
N SER A 115 46.23 -102.56 -8.54
CA SER A 115 47.69 -102.43 -8.54
C SER A 115 48.31 -101.51 -9.58
N ALA A 116 49.22 -100.71 -9.05
CA ALA A 116 49.85 -99.54 -9.59
C ALA A 116 51.28 -99.82 -10.10
N GLU A 117 51.73 -98.92 -10.98
CA GLU A 117 53.11 -98.38 -11.07
C GLU A 117 54.24 -99.34 -11.54
N PRO A 118 55.51 -98.90 -11.80
CA PRO A 118 56.12 -97.54 -11.71
C PRO A 118 57.16 -97.17 -12.82
N ASN A 119 57.78 -95.98 -12.63
CA ASN A 119 59.20 -95.58 -12.83
C ASN A 119 59.45 -94.48 -13.89
N LYS A 120 59.71 -93.21 -13.52
CA LYS A 120 60.87 -92.58 -12.84
C LYS A 120 62.19 -92.55 -13.64
N LYS A 121 62.61 -91.33 -14.02
CA LYS A 121 63.88 -90.62 -13.66
C LYS A 121 63.98 -89.30 -14.49
N LYS A 122 63.93 -88.09 -13.89
CA LYS A 122 65.03 -87.25 -13.29
C LYS A 122 66.15 -86.95 -14.32
N MET A 123 66.64 -85.72 -14.56
CA MET A 123 67.04 -84.55 -13.74
C MET A 123 67.11 -83.29 -14.66
N LYS A 124 66.75 -82.03 -14.28
CA LYS A 124 67.45 -81.01 -13.43
C LYS A 124 68.85 -80.62 -13.96
N PHE A 125 69.31 -79.36 -14.12
CA PHE A 125 69.06 -78.04 -13.49
C PHE A 125 69.53 -76.86 -14.41
N SER A 126 69.17 -75.62 -14.01
CA SER A 126 69.37 -74.26 -14.59
C SER A 126 70.80 -73.67 -14.37
N PRO A 127 71.14 -72.34 -14.42
CA PRO A 127 70.42 -71.09 -14.81
C PRO A 127 71.23 -69.94 -15.51
N ARG A 128 70.51 -68.87 -15.93
CA ARG A 128 70.82 -67.40 -15.94
C ARG A 128 72.01 -66.77 -16.72
N GLY A 129 71.69 -65.63 -17.37
CA GLY A 129 72.57 -64.48 -17.70
C GLY A 129 72.07 -63.72 -18.94
N LYS A 130 71.32 -62.62 -18.83
CA LYS A 130 71.71 -61.18 -18.78
C LYS A 130 72.07 -60.53 -20.15
N GLU A 131 71.36 -59.41 -20.41
CA GLU A 131 71.80 -58.16 -21.09
C GLU A 131 71.96 -58.09 -22.63
N ASP A 132 71.07 -57.30 -23.24
CA ASP A 132 71.29 -56.10 -24.08
C ASP A 132 72.00 -56.07 -25.46
N LEU A 133 71.40 -55.23 -26.32
CA LEU A 133 71.95 -54.37 -27.40
C LEU A 133 72.09 -54.86 -28.86
N THR A 134 71.25 -54.23 -29.70
CA THR A 134 71.51 -53.55 -31.01
C THR A 134 72.44 -54.17 -32.06
N GLY A 135 71.98 -54.23 -33.33
CA GLY A 135 72.89 -54.35 -34.48
C GLY A 135 72.22 -54.53 -35.85
N ILE A 136 72.17 -53.45 -36.62
CA ILE A 136 71.77 -53.34 -38.03
C ILE A 136 72.84 -53.98 -38.96
N LYS A 137 72.44 -54.77 -39.98
CA LYS A 137 72.71 -54.56 -41.44
C LYS A 137 72.64 -55.85 -42.29
N LEU A 138 71.72 -55.78 -43.26
CA LEU A 138 71.78 -56.21 -44.66
C LEU A 138 73.16 -56.67 -45.21
N VAL A 139 73.24 -57.84 -45.86
CA VAL A 139 73.89 -58.04 -47.18
C VAL A 139 73.24 -59.24 -47.87
N CYS A 140 72.77 -58.97 -49.08
CA CYS A 140 72.32 -59.92 -50.09
C CYS A 140 73.57 -60.47 -50.82
N ASN A 141 73.62 -61.76 -51.15
CA ASN A 141 74.45 -62.24 -52.25
C ASN A 141 73.77 -63.40 -52.99
N THR A 142 73.37 -63.06 -54.20
CA THR A 142 72.99 -63.87 -55.36
C THR A 142 73.94 -65.04 -55.60
N SER A 143 73.40 -66.21 -55.94
CA SER A 143 73.93 -66.96 -57.09
C SER A 143 72.87 -67.85 -57.73
N MET A 144 72.76 -67.66 -59.03
CA MET A 144 71.92 -68.31 -60.02
C MET A 144 72.32 -69.78 -60.25
N SER A 145 71.35 -70.69 -60.38
CA SER A 145 71.36 -71.71 -61.43
C SER A 145 70.03 -72.46 -61.50
N CYS A 146 69.44 -72.44 -62.68
CA CYS A 146 68.22 -73.11 -63.11
C CYS A 146 68.47 -74.62 -63.33
N LEU A 147 67.46 -75.49 -63.16
CA LEU A 147 67.11 -76.55 -64.11
C LEU A 147 65.85 -77.35 -63.67
N LEU A 148 64.79 -77.13 -64.45
CA LEU A 148 63.77 -78.07 -64.94
C LEU A 148 62.92 -78.92 -63.98
N LYS A 149 61.70 -78.40 -63.77
CA LYS A 149 60.38 -79.05 -63.93
C LYS A 149 60.28 -80.57 -63.69
N LYS A 150 59.58 -80.92 -62.60
CA LYS A 150 58.56 -81.97 -62.61
C LYS A 150 57.38 -81.51 -61.75
N GLU A 151 56.30 -81.09 -62.39
CA GLU A 151 55.05 -80.74 -61.72
C GLU A 151 54.44 -82.00 -61.10
N VAL A 152 54.59 -82.11 -59.79
CA VAL A 152 53.72 -82.89 -58.93
C VAL A 152 52.99 -81.86 -58.09
N VAL A 153 51.69 -81.71 -58.32
CA VAL A 153 50.79 -80.92 -57.47
C VAL A 153 50.71 -81.64 -56.12
N ALA A 154 51.69 -81.39 -55.28
CA ALA A 154 51.59 -81.60 -53.85
C ALA A 154 50.78 -80.44 -53.30
N SER A 155 49.65 -80.75 -52.65
CA SER A 155 48.90 -79.80 -51.83
C SER A 155 49.86 -79.05 -50.91
N PRO A 156 49.95 -77.71 -50.96
CA PRO A 156 50.76 -76.97 -50.01
C PRO A 156 50.09 -77.12 -48.65
N THR A 157 50.78 -77.77 -47.72
CA THR A 157 50.47 -77.65 -46.30
C THR A 157 50.47 -76.15 -45.99
N ALA A 158 49.29 -75.59 -45.74
CA ALA A 158 49.14 -74.16 -45.51
C ALA A 158 50.02 -73.73 -44.32
N PRO A 159 50.70 -72.57 -44.37
CA PRO A 159 51.43 -72.05 -43.23
C PRO A 159 50.44 -71.80 -42.09
N GLY A 160 50.83 -72.12 -40.84
CA GLY A 160 50.02 -71.84 -39.65
C GLY A 160 49.57 -70.38 -39.66
N SER A 161 48.25 -70.16 -39.62
CA SER A 161 47.66 -68.83 -39.76
C SER A 161 48.18 -67.90 -38.67
N ARG A 162 48.73 -66.74 -39.07
CA ARG A 162 49.05 -65.65 -38.14
C ARG A 162 47.77 -65.23 -37.38
N PRO A 163 47.87 -64.78 -36.12
CA PRO A 163 46.72 -64.22 -35.43
C PRO A 163 46.15 -63.05 -36.23
N MET A 164 44.85 -63.10 -36.53
CA MET A 164 44.13 -62.04 -37.26
C MET A 164 43.01 -61.50 -36.38
N SER A 165 42.81 -60.17 -36.38
CA SER A 165 41.68 -59.57 -35.69
C SER A 165 40.35 -60.03 -36.31
N PRO A 166 39.22 -59.98 -35.57
CA PRO A 166 37.91 -60.26 -36.14
C PRO A 166 37.63 -59.44 -37.42
N GLU A 167 38.03 -58.18 -37.44
CA GLU A 167 37.85 -57.25 -38.57
C GLU A 167 38.70 -57.65 -39.78
N GLU A 168 39.93 -58.13 -39.55
CA GLU A 168 40.78 -58.68 -40.62
C GLU A 168 40.19 -59.96 -41.21
N GLN A 169 39.72 -60.87 -40.37
CA GLN A 169 39.09 -62.11 -40.82
C GLN A 169 37.80 -61.84 -41.61
N ILE A 170 36.98 -60.90 -41.14
CA ILE A 170 35.76 -60.47 -41.85
C ILE A 170 36.12 -59.85 -43.20
N ARG A 171 37.14 -58.99 -43.29
CA ARG A 171 37.59 -58.43 -44.57
C ARG A 171 38.00 -59.51 -45.57
N VAL A 172 38.70 -60.55 -45.13
CA VAL A 172 39.06 -61.69 -45.98
C VAL A 172 37.82 -62.48 -46.44
N MET A 173 36.83 -62.66 -45.56
CA MET A 173 35.57 -63.33 -45.91
C MET A 173 34.78 -62.51 -46.93
N LEU A 174 34.65 -61.20 -46.72
CA LEU A 174 33.98 -60.28 -47.64
C LEU A 174 34.65 -60.25 -49.01
N GLN A 175 35.99 -60.25 -49.06
CA GLN A 175 36.72 -60.30 -50.32
C GLN A 175 36.39 -61.58 -51.11
N LYS A 176 36.34 -62.73 -50.43
CA LYS A 176 35.92 -64.00 -51.06
C LYS A 176 34.46 -63.98 -51.50
N GLU A 177 33.58 -63.38 -50.71
CA GLU A 177 32.16 -63.20 -51.08
C GLU A 177 32.02 -62.36 -52.36
N MET A 178 32.77 -61.25 -52.47
CA MET A 178 32.80 -60.42 -53.68
C MET A 178 33.36 -61.17 -54.90
N GLU A 179 34.39 -61.99 -54.72
CA GLU A 179 34.92 -62.84 -55.79
C GLU A 179 33.88 -63.85 -56.29
N ILE A 180 33.12 -64.48 -55.39
CA ILE A 180 32.02 -65.40 -55.75
C ILE A 180 30.88 -64.64 -56.42
N GLU A 181 30.52 -63.45 -55.93
CA GLU A 181 29.49 -62.60 -56.53
C GLU A 181 29.82 -62.17 -57.97
N SER A 182 31.10 -62.03 -58.28
CA SER A 182 31.55 -61.68 -59.63
C SER A 182 31.44 -62.82 -60.65
N GLN A 183 31.43 -64.09 -60.20
CA GLN A 183 31.47 -65.27 -61.06
C GLN A 183 30.10 -65.89 -61.36
N GLU A 184 29.11 -65.67 -60.49
CA GLU A 184 27.78 -66.28 -60.60
C GLU A 184 26.68 -65.19 -60.65
N PRO A 185 25.65 -65.31 -61.51
CA PRO A 185 24.51 -64.38 -61.52
C PRO A 185 23.54 -64.66 -60.35
N LYS A 186 22.79 -63.64 -59.90
CA LYS A 186 21.73 -63.80 -58.90
C LYS A 186 20.48 -64.46 -59.52
N PRO A 187 19.73 -65.30 -58.78
CA PRO A 187 18.50 -65.91 -59.28
C PRO A 187 17.43 -64.85 -59.56
N SER A 188 16.71 -65.01 -60.67
CA SER A 188 15.53 -64.21 -60.99
C SER A 188 14.33 -64.63 -60.14
N GLU A 189 13.26 -63.82 -60.12
CA GLU A 189 12.01 -64.16 -59.42
C GLU A 189 11.41 -65.49 -59.90
N SER A 190 11.49 -65.76 -61.21
CA SER A 190 11.05 -67.04 -61.80
C SER A 190 11.95 -68.23 -61.40
N ASP A 191 13.25 -68.01 -61.20
CA ASP A 191 14.17 -69.07 -60.75
C ASP A 191 13.84 -69.47 -59.31
N LEU A 192 13.58 -68.48 -58.44
CA LEU A 192 13.20 -68.70 -57.05
C LEU A 192 11.87 -69.45 -56.95
N GLU A 193 10.85 -69.01 -57.69
CA GLU A 193 9.53 -69.65 -57.69
C GLU A 193 9.64 -71.14 -58.07
N ARG A 194 10.37 -71.45 -59.15
CA ARG A 194 10.58 -72.83 -59.62
C ARG A 194 11.39 -73.65 -58.63
N TYR A 195 12.45 -73.07 -58.07
CA TYR A 195 13.25 -73.72 -57.05
C TYR A 195 12.40 -74.12 -55.83
N TYR A 196 11.59 -73.19 -55.30
CA TYR A 196 10.69 -73.47 -54.18
C TYR A 196 9.59 -74.47 -54.55
N TYR A 197 9.07 -74.43 -55.77
CA TYR A 197 8.13 -75.43 -56.26
C TYR A 197 8.72 -76.85 -56.17
N TYR A 198 9.95 -77.06 -56.64
CA TYR A 198 10.59 -78.38 -56.56
C TYR A 198 10.92 -78.83 -55.14
N LEU A 199 11.25 -77.90 -54.24
CA LEU A 199 11.45 -78.22 -52.82
C LEU A 199 10.16 -78.66 -52.12
N THR A 200 9.04 -78.03 -52.44
CA THR A 200 7.77 -78.25 -51.74
C THR A 200 6.95 -79.37 -52.36
N HIS A 201 6.84 -79.38 -53.69
CA HIS A 201 5.96 -80.29 -54.46
C HIS A 201 6.73 -81.28 -55.34
N GLY A 202 8.01 -81.03 -55.63
CA GLY A 202 8.81 -81.88 -56.53
C GLY A 202 9.27 -83.22 -55.94
N ILE A 203 9.35 -83.32 -54.60
CA ILE A 203 9.78 -84.54 -53.89
C ILE A 203 8.80 -84.84 -52.75
N ARG A 204 8.15 -86.01 -52.82
CA ARG A 204 7.25 -86.48 -51.76
C ARG A 204 8.00 -87.13 -50.60
N LYS A 205 7.43 -87.11 -49.39
CA LYS A 205 8.05 -87.66 -48.17
C LYS A 205 8.36 -89.16 -48.28
N ASP A 206 7.51 -89.93 -48.97
CA ASP A 206 7.70 -91.37 -49.23
C ASP A 206 8.84 -91.68 -50.21
N MET A 207 9.32 -90.69 -50.97
CA MET A 207 10.47 -90.85 -51.86
C MET A 207 11.82 -90.69 -51.15
N ILE A 208 11.81 -90.29 -49.87
CA ILE A 208 13.01 -89.98 -49.08
C ILE A 208 13.20 -91.09 -48.04
N ALA A 209 14.44 -91.43 -47.74
CA ALA A 209 14.73 -92.38 -46.66
C ALA A 209 14.20 -91.83 -45.32
N PRO A 210 13.48 -92.64 -44.52
CA PRO A 210 13.05 -92.23 -43.20
C PRO A 210 14.25 -92.08 -42.26
N GLU A 211 14.10 -91.25 -41.24
CA GLU A 211 15.13 -91.06 -40.25
C GLU A 211 15.39 -92.33 -39.41
N GLU A 212 16.65 -92.59 -39.07
CA GLU A 212 17.05 -93.66 -38.15
C GLU A 212 16.54 -93.37 -36.72
N SER A 213 15.79 -94.31 -36.14
CA SER A 213 15.14 -94.15 -34.82
C SER A 213 16.12 -93.92 -33.66
N GLU A 214 17.40 -94.30 -33.81
CA GLU A 214 18.43 -94.12 -32.77
C GLU A 214 18.91 -92.67 -32.60
N VAL A 215 18.69 -91.80 -33.60
CA VAL A 215 19.16 -90.41 -33.56
C VAL A 215 18.53 -89.65 -32.39
N MET A 216 17.22 -89.82 -32.17
CA MET A 216 16.51 -89.15 -31.07
C MET A 216 16.99 -89.61 -29.70
N VAL A 217 17.34 -90.90 -29.56
CA VAL A 217 17.90 -91.43 -28.31
C VAL A 217 19.24 -90.76 -27.99
N ARG A 218 20.09 -90.56 -29.00
CA ARG A 218 21.37 -89.86 -28.83
C ARG A 218 21.19 -88.39 -28.45
N VAL A 219 20.22 -87.69 -29.04
CA VAL A 219 19.91 -86.28 -28.71
C VAL A 219 19.45 -86.15 -27.27
N SER A 220 18.52 -87.00 -26.82
CA SER A 220 18.01 -86.97 -25.45
C SER A 220 19.12 -87.19 -24.41
N ASN A 221 20.12 -88.03 -24.69
CA ASN A 221 21.25 -88.27 -23.78
C ASN A 221 22.16 -87.05 -23.57
N LEU A 222 22.09 -86.03 -24.43
CA LEU A 222 22.85 -84.77 -24.29
C LEU A 222 22.10 -83.72 -23.45
N ILE A 223 20.83 -83.97 -23.11
CA ILE A 223 19.97 -83.06 -22.35
C ILE A 223 19.93 -83.53 -20.90
N SER A 224 19.97 -82.59 -19.95
CA SER A 224 19.85 -82.92 -18.53
C SER A 224 18.50 -83.57 -18.22
N ASN A 225 18.51 -84.65 -17.43
CA ASN A 225 17.30 -85.36 -17.02
C ASN A 225 16.28 -84.45 -16.32
N ALA A 226 16.72 -83.41 -15.61
CA ALA A 226 15.82 -82.47 -14.93
C ALA A 226 14.94 -81.67 -15.91
N LEU A 227 15.44 -81.41 -17.12
CA LEU A 227 14.69 -80.70 -18.16
C LEU A 227 13.76 -81.66 -18.91
N LEU A 228 14.18 -82.91 -19.11
CA LEU A 228 13.39 -83.96 -19.78
C LEU A 228 12.16 -84.39 -18.97
N THR A 229 12.22 -84.30 -17.64
CA THR A 229 11.14 -84.75 -16.75
C THR A 229 10.24 -83.62 -16.24
N SER A 230 10.50 -82.36 -16.62
CA SER A 230 9.70 -81.21 -16.18
C SER A 230 8.36 -81.16 -16.94
N PRO A 231 7.19 -81.30 -16.26
CA PRO A 231 5.88 -81.35 -16.92
C PRO A 231 5.54 -80.06 -17.69
N SER A 232 6.04 -78.91 -17.23
CA SER A 232 5.81 -77.62 -17.87
C SER A 232 6.51 -77.47 -19.23
N LEU A 233 7.52 -78.30 -19.51
CA LEU A 233 8.34 -78.23 -20.73
C LEU A 233 7.96 -79.30 -21.76
N GLU A 234 7.03 -80.20 -21.45
CA GLU A 234 6.58 -81.26 -22.34
C GLU A 234 5.95 -80.76 -23.66
N PRO A 235 5.11 -79.70 -23.67
CA PRO A 235 4.60 -79.13 -24.93
C PRO A 235 5.72 -78.58 -25.82
N LEU A 236 6.70 -77.91 -25.21
CA LEU A 236 7.86 -77.39 -25.93
C LEU A 236 8.71 -78.51 -26.51
N MET A 237 8.91 -79.60 -25.76
CA MET A 237 9.64 -80.77 -26.24
C MET A 237 8.96 -81.39 -27.47
N THR A 238 7.64 -81.48 -27.49
CA THR A 238 6.88 -82.03 -28.62
C THR A 238 7.07 -81.19 -29.88
N ILE A 239 6.98 -79.86 -29.74
CA ILE A 239 7.20 -78.90 -30.85
C ILE A 239 8.62 -79.05 -31.40
N LEU A 240 9.63 -79.14 -30.54
CA LEU A 240 11.03 -79.26 -30.96
C LEU A 240 11.32 -80.58 -31.70
N ILE A 241 10.65 -81.67 -31.30
CA ILE A 241 10.78 -82.97 -31.99
C ILE A 241 10.16 -82.88 -33.39
N GLU A 242 8.99 -82.26 -33.52
CA GLU A 242 8.32 -82.05 -34.81
C GLU A 242 9.11 -81.11 -35.73
N GLU A 243 9.63 -80.00 -35.19
CA GLU A 243 10.51 -79.07 -35.91
C GLU A 243 11.73 -79.81 -36.46
N LYS A 244 12.39 -80.60 -35.61
CA LYS A 244 13.54 -81.39 -36.00
C LYS A 244 13.21 -82.44 -37.06
N GLU A 245 12.05 -83.10 -36.99
CA GLU A 245 11.62 -84.04 -38.03
C GLU A 245 11.41 -83.30 -39.36
N ASN A 246 10.72 -82.17 -39.34
CA ASN A 246 10.50 -81.34 -40.52
C ASN A 246 11.83 -80.85 -41.13
N ASP A 247 12.78 -80.45 -40.30
CA ASP A 247 14.12 -80.03 -40.73
C ASP A 247 14.90 -81.14 -41.43
N TYR A 248 14.82 -82.38 -40.93
CA TYR A 248 15.45 -83.54 -41.58
C TYR A 248 14.95 -83.71 -43.01
N TYR A 249 13.62 -83.76 -43.19
CA TYR A 249 13.03 -83.97 -44.51
C TYR A 249 13.25 -82.76 -45.43
N ASN A 250 13.10 -81.54 -44.93
CA ASN A 250 13.32 -80.33 -45.72
C ASN A 250 14.78 -80.19 -46.17
N SER A 251 15.74 -80.50 -45.29
CA SER A 251 17.17 -80.48 -45.60
C SER A 251 17.55 -81.53 -46.65
N LEU A 252 16.97 -82.73 -46.59
CA LEU A 252 17.16 -83.77 -47.59
C LEU A 252 16.55 -83.39 -48.95
N LYS A 253 15.30 -82.89 -48.97
CA LYS A 253 14.67 -82.39 -50.20
C LYS A 253 15.54 -81.32 -50.85
N LYS A 254 16.03 -80.37 -50.05
CA LYS A 254 16.94 -79.32 -50.51
C LYS A 254 18.23 -79.89 -51.09
N SER A 255 18.88 -80.80 -50.37
CA SER A 255 20.13 -81.41 -50.83
C SER A 255 19.95 -82.15 -52.16
N ILE A 256 18.83 -82.85 -52.35
CA ILE A 256 18.51 -83.55 -53.60
C ILE A 256 18.29 -82.55 -54.75
N VAL A 257 17.47 -81.51 -54.53
CA VAL A 257 17.21 -80.46 -55.54
C VAL A 257 18.51 -79.73 -55.90
N ASP A 258 19.28 -79.29 -54.91
CA ASP A 258 20.57 -78.60 -55.12
C ASP A 258 21.54 -79.49 -55.89
N TYR A 259 21.63 -80.78 -55.55
CA TYR A 259 22.49 -81.75 -56.26
C TYR A 259 22.09 -81.94 -57.72
N ILE A 260 20.78 -82.08 -58.02
CA ILE A 260 20.29 -82.19 -59.41
C ILE A 260 20.62 -80.91 -60.18
N LEU A 261 20.44 -79.76 -59.55
CA LEU A 261 20.76 -78.46 -60.12
C LEU A 261 22.26 -78.17 -60.18
N MET A 262 23.16 -79.04 -59.72
CA MET A 262 24.59 -78.92 -60.06
C MET A 262 24.85 -79.28 -61.53
N ASP A 263 23.96 -80.04 -62.19
CA ASP A 263 24.07 -80.39 -63.61
C ASP A 263 23.53 -79.24 -64.50
N PRO A 264 24.37 -78.62 -65.36
CA PRO A 264 23.94 -77.54 -66.25
C PRO A 264 22.83 -77.94 -67.25
N MET A 265 22.72 -79.23 -67.60
CA MET A 265 21.67 -79.70 -68.50
C MET A 265 20.31 -79.72 -67.80
N GLU A 266 20.29 -80.10 -66.53
CA GLU A 266 19.06 -80.09 -65.72
C GLU A 266 18.60 -78.67 -65.39
N ARG A 267 19.53 -77.74 -65.15
CA ARG A 267 19.21 -76.30 -65.06
C ARG A 267 18.44 -75.80 -66.28
N LYS A 268 18.92 -76.13 -67.49
CA LYS A 268 18.23 -75.79 -68.74
C LYS A 268 16.87 -76.46 -68.88
N ARG A 269 16.76 -77.76 -68.53
CA ARG A 269 15.50 -78.52 -68.62
C ARG A 269 14.42 -78.01 -67.65
N LEU A 270 14.82 -77.68 -66.43
CA LEU A 270 13.91 -77.22 -65.37
C LEU A 270 13.60 -75.72 -65.47
N PHE A 271 14.26 -75.02 -66.40
CA PHE A 271 14.20 -73.58 -66.60
C PHE A 271 14.61 -72.81 -65.33
N ILE A 272 15.74 -73.21 -64.74
CA ILE A 272 16.37 -72.53 -63.60
C ILE A 272 17.78 -72.13 -64.03
N GLU A 273 18.01 -70.83 -64.25
CA GLU A 273 19.31 -70.32 -64.72
C GLU A 273 20.31 -70.18 -63.58
N SER A 274 19.86 -69.67 -62.43
CA SER A 274 20.65 -69.52 -61.21
C SER A 274 19.91 -70.02 -59.98
N VAL A 275 20.66 -70.54 -59.01
CA VAL A 275 20.11 -71.14 -57.78
C VAL A 275 20.32 -70.21 -56.57
N PRO A 276 19.44 -70.28 -55.54
CA PRO A 276 19.63 -69.50 -54.33
C PRO A 276 20.96 -69.84 -53.65
N ARG A 277 21.74 -68.82 -53.31
CA ARG A 277 22.96 -68.99 -52.54
C ARG A 277 22.64 -69.19 -51.06
N ALA A 278 23.39 -70.07 -50.41
CA ALA A 278 23.40 -70.12 -48.95
C ALA A 278 23.94 -68.80 -48.40
N PHE A 279 23.35 -68.31 -47.32
CA PHE A 279 23.86 -67.13 -46.63
C PHE A 279 25.30 -67.41 -46.14
N PRO A 280 26.27 -66.50 -46.40
CA PRO A 280 27.67 -66.75 -46.05
C PRO A 280 27.83 -66.85 -44.53
N GLN A 281 28.33 -67.99 -44.04
CA GLN A 281 28.65 -68.16 -42.63
C GLN A 281 30.03 -67.57 -42.33
N ARG A 282 30.07 -66.46 -41.61
CA ARG A 282 31.31 -65.82 -41.18
C ARG A 282 31.72 -66.35 -39.80
N ALA A 283 32.75 -67.18 -39.76
CA ALA A 283 33.25 -67.77 -38.53
C ALA A 283 34.64 -67.21 -38.17
N ILE A 284 34.71 -66.41 -37.10
CA ILE A 284 36.00 -65.97 -36.54
C ILE A 284 36.72 -67.17 -35.92
N ARG A 285 37.96 -67.42 -36.33
CA ARG A 285 38.79 -68.50 -35.81
C ARG A 285 39.93 -67.94 -34.97
N ALA A 286 40.24 -68.64 -33.89
CA ALA A 286 41.41 -68.36 -33.07
C ALA A 286 42.71 -68.77 -33.81
N PRO A 287 43.86 -68.15 -33.51
CA PRO A 287 44.09 -67.17 -32.43
C PRO A 287 43.70 -65.73 -32.81
N VAL A 288 42.93 -65.07 -31.95
CA VAL A 288 42.72 -63.61 -32.02
C VAL A 288 43.72 -62.90 -31.08
N PRO A 289 44.25 -61.71 -31.44
CA PRO A 289 45.35 -61.07 -30.72
C PRO A 289 45.08 -60.81 -29.22
N TRP A 290 43.83 -60.52 -28.86
CA TRP A 290 43.42 -60.15 -27.50
C TRP A 290 42.91 -61.33 -26.65
N HIS A 291 42.88 -62.56 -27.18
CA HIS A 291 42.27 -63.69 -26.47
C HIS A 291 42.92 -63.94 -25.09
N SER A 292 44.25 -63.90 -25.00
CA SER A 292 44.97 -64.10 -23.74
C SER A 292 44.66 -62.98 -22.74
N GLY A 293 44.65 -61.73 -23.20
CA GLY A 293 44.25 -60.57 -22.40
C GLY A 293 42.83 -60.70 -21.85
N TYR A 294 41.87 -61.07 -22.71
CA TYR A 294 40.49 -61.33 -22.30
C TYR A 294 40.40 -62.45 -21.26
N ARG A 295 41.06 -63.60 -21.46
CA ARG A 295 41.02 -64.69 -20.48
C ARG A 295 41.58 -64.29 -19.13
N ASN A 296 42.69 -63.54 -19.12
CA ASN A 296 43.28 -63.05 -17.88
C ASN A 296 42.36 -62.06 -17.16
N ALA A 297 41.80 -61.09 -17.89
CA ALA A 297 40.86 -60.12 -17.34
C ALA A 297 39.57 -60.78 -16.84
N LYS A 298 39.02 -61.75 -17.60
CA LYS A 298 37.85 -62.54 -17.20
C LYS A 298 38.12 -63.30 -15.91
N LYS A 299 39.23 -64.04 -15.85
CA LYS A 299 39.62 -64.79 -14.65
C LYS A 299 39.80 -63.87 -13.45
N TRP A 300 40.46 -62.72 -13.63
CA TRP A 300 40.62 -61.73 -12.57
C TRP A 300 39.26 -61.21 -12.07
N ASN A 301 38.35 -60.86 -12.98
CA ASN A 301 36.99 -60.41 -12.61
C ASN A 301 36.21 -61.49 -11.85
N GLU A 302 36.27 -62.75 -12.30
CA GLU A 302 35.61 -63.88 -11.64
C GLU A 302 36.16 -64.14 -10.23
N GLU A 303 37.46 -63.93 -10.00
CA GLU A 303 38.12 -64.18 -8.71
C GLU A 303 37.99 -63.00 -7.72
N HIS A 304 37.87 -61.75 -8.18
CA HIS A 304 38.01 -60.56 -7.32
C HIS A 304 36.75 -59.68 -7.22
N LEU A 305 35.80 -59.76 -8.15
CA LEU A 305 34.58 -58.93 -8.10
C LEU A 305 33.44 -59.57 -7.32
N TYR A 306 33.45 -60.89 -7.10
CA TYR A 306 32.44 -61.62 -6.31
C TYR A 306 30.98 -61.38 -6.75
N THR A 307 30.74 -60.94 -8.00
CA THR A 307 29.40 -60.55 -8.50
C THR A 307 28.40 -61.69 -8.60
N VAL A 308 28.88 -62.94 -8.68
CA VAL A 308 28.06 -64.16 -8.73
C VAL A 308 27.77 -64.75 -7.35
N ASN A 309 28.21 -64.09 -6.26
CA ASN A 309 27.94 -64.56 -4.92
C ASN A 309 26.42 -64.43 -4.62
N PRO A 310 25.74 -65.50 -4.13
CA PRO A 310 24.32 -65.45 -3.81
C PRO A 310 23.92 -64.33 -2.83
N MET A 311 24.84 -63.88 -1.96
CA MET A 311 24.61 -62.74 -1.07
C MET A 311 24.30 -61.44 -1.82
N ILE A 312 24.92 -61.20 -2.98
CA ILE A 312 24.67 -59.99 -3.77
C ILE A 312 23.24 -60.00 -4.32
N LEU A 313 22.76 -61.16 -4.79
CA LEU A 313 21.38 -61.35 -5.22
C LEU A 313 20.40 -61.16 -4.06
N SER A 314 20.68 -61.75 -2.88
CA SER A 314 19.85 -61.57 -1.69
C SER A 314 19.73 -60.10 -1.27
N LEU A 315 20.82 -59.32 -1.38
CA LEU A 315 20.80 -57.87 -1.12
C LEU A 315 20.00 -57.09 -2.18
N GLU A 316 20.05 -57.52 -3.44
CA GLU A 316 19.27 -56.94 -4.52
C GLU A 316 17.76 -57.17 -4.30
N GLU A 317 17.37 -58.40 -4.00
CA GLU A 317 15.98 -58.78 -3.70
C GLU A 317 15.43 -58.00 -2.50
N LEU A 318 16.23 -57.87 -1.42
CA LEU A 318 15.88 -57.05 -0.26
C LEU A 318 15.62 -55.59 -0.65
N TRP A 319 16.48 -55.00 -1.49
CA TRP A 319 16.33 -53.63 -1.95
C TRP A 319 15.05 -53.46 -2.77
N PHE A 320 14.78 -54.36 -3.72
CA PHE A 320 13.58 -54.32 -4.54
C PHE A 320 12.29 -54.54 -3.75
N ALA A 321 12.32 -55.38 -2.71
CA ALA A 321 11.16 -55.65 -1.89
C ALA A 321 10.79 -54.48 -0.97
N GLU A 322 11.77 -53.85 -0.32
CA GLU A 322 11.50 -52.90 0.78
C GLU A 322 11.92 -51.46 0.53
N PHE A 323 12.86 -51.18 -0.38
CA PHE A 323 13.53 -49.88 -0.46
C PHE A 323 13.51 -49.22 -1.86
N LYS A 324 13.04 -49.91 -2.91
CA LYS A 324 13.03 -49.39 -4.29
C LYS A 324 12.30 -48.06 -4.47
N ASP A 325 11.25 -47.84 -3.68
CA ASP A 325 10.35 -46.68 -3.78
C ASP A 325 10.74 -45.58 -2.77
N LEU A 326 11.75 -45.82 -1.93
CA LEU A 326 12.27 -44.80 -1.02
C LEU A 326 12.87 -43.64 -1.83
N ARG A 327 12.56 -42.41 -1.42
CA ARG A 327 13.09 -41.16 -2.00
C ARG A 327 13.45 -40.19 -0.89
N PHE A 328 14.50 -39.39 -1.13
CA PHE A 328 14.84 -38.27 -0.25
C PHE A 328 13.83 -37.13 -0.34
N VAL A 329 13.19 -36.95 -1.49
CA VAL A 329 12.08 -36.00 -1.68
C VAL A 329 10.91 -36.73 -2.34
N ARG A 330 9.76 -36.74 -1.65
CA ARG A 330 8.52 -37.34 -2.12
C ARG A 330 7.65 -36.26 -2.76
N THR A 331 7.78 -36.09 -4.07
CA THR A 331 7.14 -35.00 -4.82
C THR A 331 5.62 -35.10 -4.87
N ALA A 332 5.07 -36.32 -4.84
CA ALA A 332 3.62 -36.54 -4.73
C ALA A 332 3.03 -35.94 -3.43
N GLU A 333 3.71 -36.11 -2.30
CA GLU A 333 3.28 -35.53 -1.01
C GLU A 333 3.33 -33.99 -1.01
N ILE A 334 4.25 -33.39 -1.78
CA ILE A 334 4.33 -31.93 -1.95
C ILE A 334 3.14 -31.43 -2.77
N LEU A 335 2.81 -32.12 -3.86
CA LEU A 335 1.71 -31.76 -4.77
C LEU A 335 0.32 -31.96 -4.14
N GLU A 336 0.15 -32.98 -3.29
CA GLU A 336 -1.09 -33.21 -2.53
C GLU A 336 -1.23 -32.29 -1.30
N GLY A 337 -0.14 -31.61 -0.93
CA GLY A 337 -0.08 -30.72 0.22
C GLY A 337 -0.80 -29.38 0.03
N LYS A 338 -0.66 -28.48 1.00
CA LYS A 338 -1.16 -27.10 0.92
C LYS A 338 -0.20 -26.27 0.08
N LEU A 339 -0.47 -26.18 -1.22
CA LEU A 339 0.22 -25.29 -2.15
C LEU A 339 -0.54 -23.95 -2.32
N PRO A 340 0.15 -22.84 -2.58
CA PRO A 340 1.61 -22.65 -2.59
C PRO A 340 2.23 -22.58 -1.19
N LEU A 341 3.51 -22.97 -1.09
CA LEU A 341 4.27 -22.94 0.17
C LEU A 341 4.98 -21.61 0.37
N GLN A 342 5.08 -21.17 1.63
CA GLN A 342 6.03 -20.12 1.97
C GLN A 342 7.47 -20.65 1.85
N PRO A 343 8.47 -19.79 1.60
CA PRO A 343 9.87 -20.19 1.44
C PRO A 343 10.42 -21.06 2.59
N HIS A 344 10.07 -20.74 3.83
CA HIS A 344 10.48 -21.51 5.01
C HIS A 344 9.76 -22.87 5.08
N GLU A 345 8.46 -22.92 4.75
CA GLU A 345 7.69 -24.16 4.70
C GLU A 345 8.23 -25.12 3.65
N TYR A 346 8.61 -24.61 2.47
CA TYR A 346 9.27 -25.40 1.43
C TYR A 346 10.58 -26.01 1.95
N GLN A 347 11.43 -25.21 2.59
CA GLN A 347 12.69 -25.70 3.15
C GLN A 347 12.48 -26.80 4.20
N ASP A 348 11.51 -26.60 5.09
CA ASP A 348 11.20 -27.53 6.17
C ASP A 348 10.67 -28.86 5.64
N VAL A 349 9.83 -28.84 4.61
CA VAL A 349 9.32 -30.06 3.96
C VAL A 349 10.47 -30.88 3.35
N ILE A 350 11.37 -30.24 2.58
CA ILE A 350 12.51 -30.92 1.97
C ILE A 350 13.43 -31.52 3.04
N ARG A 351 13.80 -30.73 4.07
CA ARG A 351 14.65 -31.20 5.18
C ARG A 351 14.01 -32.36 5.93
N LYS A 352 12.71 -32.28 6.20
CA LYS A 352 11.96 -33.35 6.86
C LYS A 352 11.99 -34.64 6.03
N HIS A 353 11.66 -34.57 4.74
CA HIS A 353 11.68 -35.73 3.85
C HIS A 353 13.07 -36.38 3.80
N CYS A 354 14.11 -35.55 3.68
CA CYS A 354 15.48 -36.02 3.61
C CYS A 354 15.94 -36.68 4.92
N LEU A 355 15.60 -36.08 6.06
CA LEU A 355 15.89 -36.62 7.38
C LEU A 355 15.20 -37.96 7.60
N GLU A 356 13.91 -38.08 7.28
CA GLU A 356 13.14 -39.33 7.41
C GLU A 356 13.74 -40.44 6.54
N ALA A 357 14.06 -40.15 5.27
CA ALA A 357 14.71 -41.10 4.38
C ALA A 357 16.08 -41.54 4.93
N ARG A 358 16.88 -40.59 5.43
CA ARG A 358 18.16 -40.88 6.09
C ARG A 358 18.00 -41.78 7.32
N GLN A 359 16.99 -41.53 8.16
CA GLN A 359 16.71 -42.37 9.33
C GLN A 359 16.28 -43.78 8.91
N ILE A 360 15.52 -43.94 7.82
CA ILE A 360 15.18 -45.26 7.27
C ILE A 360 16.45 -45.99 6.82
N LEU A 361 17.38 -45.30 6.15
CA LEU A 361 18.64 -45.90 5.71
C LEU A 361 19.48 -46.37 6.91
N LEU A 362 19.64 -45.53 7.94
CA LEU A 362 20.48 -45.82 9.12
C LEU A 362 19.85 -46.84 10.08
N ASN A 363 18.56 -46.73 10.35
CA ASN A 363 17.91 -47.52 11.41
C ASN A 363 17.25 -48.79 10.86
N LYS A 364 17.00 -48.86 9.54
CA LYS A 364 16.34 -50.01 8.91
C LYS A 364 17.21 -50.67 7.84
N TRP A 365 17.64 -49.96 6.80
CA TRP A 365 18.32 -50.58 5.66
C TRP A 365 19.67 -51.22 6.03
N ILE A 366 20.61 -50.46 6.60
CA ILE A 366 21.93 -51.00 6.97
C ILE A 366 21.81 -52.13 8.03
N PRO A 367 21.01 -51.99 9.10
CA PRO A 367 20.80 -53.07 10.06
C PRO A 367 20.15 -54.32 9.47
N THR A 368 19.20 -54.20 8.54
CA THR A 368 18.59 -55.36 7.86
C THR A 368 19.60 -56.06 6.95
N CYS A 369 20.46 -55.31 6.24
CA CYS A 369 21.57 -55.88 5.50
C CYS A 369 22.52 -56.65 6.44
N ALA A 370 22.90 -56.08 7.58
CA ALA A 370 23.76 -56.76 8.55
C ALA A 370 23.12 -58.05 9.09
N LYS A 371 21.82 -58.04 9.40
CA LYS A 371 21.08 -59.24 9.80
C LYS A 371 21.10 -60.32 8.71
N LEU A 372 20.97 -59.93 7.43
CA LEU A 372 21.06 -60.85 6.31
C LEU A 372 22.43 -61.55 6.27
N PHE A 373 23.53 -60.78 6.39
CA PHE A 373 24.89 -61.32 6.47
C PHE A 373 25.11 -62.26 7.67
N ILE A 374 24.47 -61.99 8.81
CA ILE A 374 24.53 -62.87 9.99
C ILE A 374 23.76 -64.18 9.72
N SER A 375 22.58 -64.10 9.10
CA SER A 375 21.72 -65.26 8.82
C SER A 375 22.31 -66.20 7.77
N GLN A 376 22.97 -65.65 6.74
CA GLN A 376 23.56 -66.40 5.62
C GLN A 376 25.09 -66.49 5.75
N LYS A 377 25.59 -66.65 6.99
CA LYS A 377 27.03 -66.66 7.31
C LYS A 377 27.84 -67.68 6.49
N GLU A 378 27.24 -68.83 6.20
CA GLU A 378 27.87 -69.91 5.41
C GLU A 378 28.35 -69.45 4.03
N GLN A 379 27.67 -68.47 3.42
CA GLN A 379 27.94 -68.00 2.06
C GLN A 379 29.20 -67.14 1.94
N TRP A 380 29.75 -66.61 3.04
CA TRP A 380 30.90 -65.70 3.00
C TRP A 380 31.97 -65.98 4.05
N ILE A 381 31.67 -66.73 5.12
CA ILE A 381 32.64 -66.98 6.21
C ILE A 381 33.90 -67.71 5.74
N HIS A 382 33.84 -68.44 4.63
CA HIS A 382 35.00 -69.14 4.07
C HIS A 382 36.06 -68.19 3.49
N PHE A 383 35.72 -66.92 3.24
CA PHE A 383 36.69 -65.89 2.90
C PHE A 383 37.46 -65.38 4.13
N ALA A 384 36.93 -65.59 5.34
CA ALA A 384 37.55 -65.14 6.59
C ALA A 384 38.89 -65.82 6.87
N PRO A 385 39.91 -65.08 7.37
CA PRO A 385 41.15 -65.68 7.82
C PRO A 385 40.88 -66.69 8.93
N LYS A 386 41.53 -67.86 8.87
CA LYS A 386 41.32 -68.94 9.85
C LYS A 386 42.29 -68.82 11.04
N SER A 387 43.37 -68.08 10.87
CA SER A 387 44.37 -67.76 11.88
C SER A 387 44.81 -66.29 11.77
N ASP A 388 45.30 -65.70 12.85
CA ASP A 388 45.81 -64.31 12.90
C ASP A 388 46.99 -64.05 11.96
N PHE A 389 47.60 -65.09 11.41
CA PHE A 389 48.68 -65.01 10.42
C PHE A 389 48.21 -65.09 8.96
N ASP A 390 46.92 -65.39 8.73
CA ASP A 390 46.35 -65.47 7.39
C ASP A 390 46.03 -64.06 6.85
N PRO A 391 46.27 -63.77 5.55
CA PRO A 391 45.90 -62.49 4.96
C PRO A 391 44.38 -62.26 4.98
N SER A 392 43.95 -61.09 5.46
CA SER A 392 42.54 -60.63 5.44
C SER A 392 42.05 -60.19 4.05
N ARG A 393 42.95 -60.17 3.06
CA ARG A 393 42.72 -59.59 1.74
C ARG A 393 41.44 -60.09 1.04
N ASN A 394 41.13 -61.38 1.12
CA ASN A 394 39.95 -61.93 0.44
C ASN A 394 38.63 -61.42 1.06
N VAL A 395 38.60 -61.24 2.38
CA VAL A 395 37.44 -60.66 3.09
C VAL A 395 37.30 -59.18 2.75
N GLU A 396 38.41 -58.46 2.75
CA GLU A 396 38.44 -57.04 2.43
C GLU A 396 37.98 -56.78 1.00
N GLU A 397 38.45 -57.57 0.03
CA GLU A 397 38.02 -57.48 -1.37
C GLU A 397 36.55 -57.88 -1.54
N TYR A 398 36.08 -58.91 -0.83
CA TYR A 398 34.67 -59.31 -0.82
C TYR A 398 33.76 -58.19 -0.29
N PHE A 399 34.07 -57.64 0.89
CA PHE A 399 33.28 -56.58 1.47
C PHE A 399 33.45 -55.23 0.74
N ALA A 400 34.57 -54.99 0.06
CA ALA A 400 34.69 -53.87 -0.87
C ALA A 400 33.74 -54.02 -2.06
N SER A 401 33.54 -55.23 -2.58
CA SER A 401 32.52 -55.50 -3.61
C SER A 401 31.10 -55.28 -3.09
N VAL A 402 30.77 -55.80 -1.90
CA VAL A 402 29.48 -55.57 -1.22
C VAL A 402 29.23 -54.07 -1.00
N ALA A 403 30.23 -53.34 -0.48
CA ALA A 403 30.13 -51.91 -0.25
C ALA A 403 29.94 -51.14 -1.57
N THR A 404 30.58 -51.57 -2.66
CA THR A 404 30.39 -50.99 -3.99
C THR A 404 28.97 -51.24 -4.49
N PHE A 405 28.44 -52.45 -4.33
CA PHE A 405 27.08 -52.78 -4.70
C PHE A 405 26.03 -51.96 -3.91
N MET A 406 26.17 -51.89 -2.59
CA MET A 406 25.30 -51.06 -1.74
C MET A 406 25.44 -49.56 -2.06
N ALA A 407 26.65 -49.09 -2.39
CA ALA A 407 26.88 -47.73 -2.84
C ALA A 407 26.14 -47.43 -4.16
N LEU A 408 26.08 -48.38 -5.11
CA LEU A 408 25.30 -48.22 -6.33
C LEU A 408 23.80 -48.11 -6.05
N GLN A 409 23.28 -48.87 -5.07
CA GLN A 409 21.88 -48.75 -4.63
C GLN A 409 21.59 -47.37 -4.04
N LEU A 410 22.44 -46.89 -3.14
CA LEU A 410 22.34 -45.55 -2.56
C LEU A 410 22.43 -44.45 -3.62
N ARG A 411 23.41 -44.53 -4.53
CA ARG A 411 23.56 -43.58 -5.64
C ARG A 411 22.32 -43.56 -6.54
N LYS A 412 21.75 -44.73 -6.86
CA LYS A 412 20.52 -44.83 -7.65
C LYS A 412 19.33 -44.17 -6.94
N LEU A 413 19.22 -44.30 -5.62
CA LEU A 413 18.20 -43.62 -4.82
C LEU A 413 18.35 -42.11 -4.89
N VAL A 414 19.57 -41.59 -4.74
CA VAL A 414 19.88 -40.16 -4.83
C VAL A 414 19.53 -39.64 -6.23
N ILE A 415 20.04 -40.27 -7.29
CA ILE A 415 19.78 -39.86 -8.68
C ILE A 415 18.27 -39.82 -8.96
N LYS A 416 17.53 -40.87 -8.59
CA LYS A 416 16.07 -40.88 -8.75
C LYS A 416 15.36 -39.79 -7.97
N SER A 417 15.85 -39.47 -6.76
CA SER A 417 15.27 -38.38 -5.96
C SER A 417 15.52 -37.00 -6.60
N LEU A 418 16.67 -36.81 -7.25
CA LEU A 418 16.98 -35.60 -8.01
C LEU A 418 16.13 -35.53 -9.30
N GLU A 419 16.00 -36.64 -10.04
CA GLU A 419 15.12 -36.74 -11.23
C GLU A 419 13.66 -36.43 -10.89
N ASP A 420 13.16 -36.96 -9.78
CA ASP A 420 11.80 -36.70 -9.30
C ASP A 420 11.63 -35.20 -8.95
N LEU A 421 12.63 -34.57 -8.32
CA LEU A 421 12.63 -33.14 -8.00
C LEU A 421 12.69 -32.27 -9.27
N VAL A 422 13.52 -32.60 -10.26
CA VAL A 422 13.51 -31.91 -11.57
C VAL A 422 12.14 -32.04 -12.22
N SER A 423 11.54 -33.22 -12.15
CA SER A 423 10.21 -33.49 -12.72
C SER A 423 9.11 -32.64 -12.07
N LEU A 424 9.21 -32.33 -10.77
CA LEU A 424 8.31 -31.40 -10.08
C LEU A 424 8.35 -30.00 -10.71
N PHE A 425 9.54 -29.47 -10.97
CA PHE A 425 9.67 -28.15 -11.61
C PHE A 425 9.30 -28.17 -13.09
N MET A 426 9.53 -29.28 -13.78
CA MET A 426 9.16 -29.45 -15.21
C MET A 426 7.66 -29.32 -15.50
N ILE A 427 6.81 -29.42 -14.48
CA ILE A 427 5.38 -29.08 -14.58
C ILE A 427 5.20 -27.63 -15.08
N HIS A 428 6.15 -26.74 -14.81
CA HIS A 428 6.12 -25.31 -15.15
C HIS A 428 7.03 -24.91 -16.32
N LYS A 429 7.47 -25.87 -17.15
CA LYS A 429 8.45 -25.65 -18.24
C LYS A 429 8.05 -24.59 -19.28
N ASP A 430 6.74 -24.35 -19.44
CA ASP A 430 6.19 -23.42 -20.42
C ASP A 430 6.31 -21.94 -19.95
N GLY A 431 6.68 -21.72 -18.69
CA GLY A 431 6.87 -20.39 -18.10
C GLY A 431 5.56 -19.71 -17.70
N ASN A 432 5.65 -18.41 -17.43
CA ASN A 432 4.50 -17.60 -17.00
C ASN A 432 4.40 -16.24 -17.70
N ASP A 433 4.90 -16.14 -18.93
CA ASP A 433 4.70 -14.95 -19.77
C ASP A 433 3.27 -14.92 -20.32
N PHE A 434 2.37 -14.28 -19.57
CA PHE A 434 0.97 -14.08 -19.95
C PHE A 434 0.79 -12.85 -20.86
N LYS A 435 -0.35 -12.74 -21.55
CA LYS A 435 -0.69 -11.51 -22.30
C LYS A 435 -1.38 -10.51 -21.39
N GLU A 436 -1.01 -9.24 -21.47
CA GLU A 436 -1.69 -8.19 -20.68
C GLU A 436 -3.10 -7.89 -21.25
N PRO A 437 -4.13 -7.68 -20.39
CA PRO A 437 -4.10 -7.71 -18.93
C PRO A 437 -4.10 -9.14 -18.36
N TYR A 438 -3.54 -9.30 -17.16
CA TYR A 438 -3.52 -10.58 -16.45
C TYR A 438 -4.93 -11.21 -16.33
N GLN A 439 -5.02 -12.50 -16.65
CA GLN A 439 -6.24 -13.29 -16.55
C GLN A 439 -6.02 -14.47 -15.60
N GLU A 440 -6.81 -14.54 -14.54
CA GLU A 440 -6.66 -15.54 -13.48
C GLU A 440 -6.78 -16.99 -14.00
N MET A 441 -7.63 -17.21 -15.00
CA MET A 441 -7.88 -18.52 -15.60
C MET A 441 -6.75 -19.02 -16.52
N GLU A 442 -5.63 -18.32 -16.66
CA GLU A 442 -4.52 -18.79 -17.51
C GLU A 442 -3.60 -19.80 -16.79
N PHE A 443 -3.57 -19.83 -15.46
CA PHE A 443 -2.60 -20.62 -14.68
C PHE A 443 -3.25 -21.59 -13.68
N PHE A 444 -3.99 -22.59 -14.18
CA PHE A 444 -4.63 -23.65 -13.37
C PHE A 444 -3.67 -24.72 -12.80
N ILE A 445 -2.37 -24.55 -12.97
CA ILE A 445 -1.35 -25.48 -12.49
C ILE A 445 -1.00 -25.11 -11.04
N PRO A 446 -0.83 -26.06 -10.11
CA PRO A 446 -0.53 -25.74 -8.70
C PRO A 446 0.79 -24.97 -8.54
N GLN A 447 0.75 -23.81 -7.89
CA GLN A 447 1.95 -22.99 -7.63
C GLN A 447 2.79 -23.58 -6.50
N LEU A 448 4.12 -23.54 -6.63
CA LEU A 448 5.03 -24.14 -5.63
C LEU A 448 5.38 -23.17 -4.51
N ILE A 449 5.80 -21.95 -4.86
CA ILE A 449 6.41 -21.00 -3.90
C ILE A 449 5.64 -19.67 -3.91
N MET A 450 5.32 -19.17 -2.71
CA MET A 450 4.75 -17.84 -2.51
C MET A 450 5.84 -16.77 -2.44
N ILE A 451 5.65 -15.66 -3.15
CA ILE A 451 6.50 -14.47 -3.11
C ILE A 451 5.64 -13.27 -2.72
N LYS A 452 6.05 -12.52 -1.71
CA LYS A 452 5.36 -11.30 -1.27
C LYS A 452 5.84 -10.09 -2.04
N LEU A 453 4.93 -9.19 -2.37
CA LEU A 453 5.27 -7.87 -2.87
C LEU A 453 5.33 -6.87 -1.72
N GLU A 454 6.46 -6.19 -1.61
CA GLU A 454 6.71 -5.17 -0.58
C GLU A 454 7.14 -3.85 -1.22
N VAL A 455 6.83 -2.74 -0.54
CA VAL A 455 7.24 -1.41 -0.98
C VAL A 455 8.62 -1.10 -0.40
N SER A 456 9.59 -0.83 -1.29
CA SER A 456 10.91 -0.31 -0.96
C SER A 456 11.13 0.97 -1.76
N GLU A 457 10.77 2.09 -1.16
CA GLU A 457 10.58 3.37 -1.84
C GLU A 457 11.76 3.77 -2.75
N PRO A 458 11.49 4.16 -4.01
CA PRO A 458 10.18 4.30 -4.68
C PRO A 458 9.70 3.03 -5.41
N ASN A 459 10.34 1.87 -5.21
CA ASN A 459 10.13 0.67 -6.00
C ASN A 459 9.30 -0.41 -5.28
N ILE A 460 8.72 -1.32 -6.04
CA ILE A 460 8.12 -2.56 -5.53
C ILE A 460 9.17 -3.66 -5.64
N VAL A 461 9.42 -4.37 -4.54
CA VAL A 461 10.41 -5.44 -4.47
C VAL A 461 9.74 -6.78 -4.14
N PHE A 462 10.38 -7.85 -4.62
CA PHE A 462 9.97 -9.22 -4.32
C PHE A 462 10.62 -9.68 -3.02
N ASN A 463 9.82 -10.17 -2.08
CA ASN A 463 10.28 -10.76 -0.83
C ASN A 463 9.76 -12.21 -0.69
N PRO A 464 10.63 -13.23 -0.77
CA PRO A 464 12.07 -13.15 -1.03
C PRO A 464 12.37 -12.74 -2.48
N SER A 465 13.62 -12.30 -2.73
CA SER A 465 14.08 -11.99 -4.08
C SER A 465 14.15 -13.25 -4.94
N PHE A 466 14.20 -13.10 -6.26
CA PHE A 466 14.38 -14.24 -7.16
C PHE A 466 15.71 -14.96 -6.93
N ASP A 467 16.79 -14.24 -6.62
CA ASP A 467 18.06 -14.89 -6.27
C ASP A 467 17.89 -15.76 -5.03
N SER A 468 17.27 -15.25 -3.97
CA SER A 468 16.97 -16.03 -2.77
C SER A 468 16.03 -17.21 -3.02
N CYS A 469 15.05 -17.08 -3.91
CA CYS A 469 14.21 -18.19 -4.34
C CYS A 469 15.02 -19.27 -5.06
N TRP A 470 15.96 -18.86 -5.92
CA TRP A 470 16.84 -19.80 -6.62
C TRP A 470 17.77 -20.52 -5.65
N GLU A 471 18.36 -19.80 -4.68
CA GLU A 471 19.18 -20.42 -3.65
C GLU A 471 18.39 -21.46 -2.86
N LEU A 472 17.14 -21.16 -2.49
CA LEU A 472 16.25 -22.10 -1.81
C LEU A 472 16.02 -23.38 -2.62
N ILE A 473 15.81 -23.26 -3.94
CA ILE A 473 15.62 -24.41 -4.84
C ILE A 473 16.93 -25.17 -5.01
N ARG A 474 18.04 -24.49 -5.31
CA ARG A 474 19.38 -25.10 -5.43
C ARG A 474 19.78 -25.86 -4.16
N ASP A 475 19.52 -25.27 -3.01
CA ASP A 475 19.82 -25.87 -1.70
C ASP A 475 19.01 -27.15 -1.47
N SER A 476 17.84 -27.32 -2.10
CA SER A 476 17.09 -28.58 -2.02
C SER A 476 17.79 -29.75 -2.73
N PHE A 477 18.49 -29.50 -3.84
CA PHE A 477 19.34 -30.51 -4.49
C PHE A 477 20.55 -30.87 -3.60
N LEU A 478 21.18 -29.85 -3.01
CA LEU A 478 22.32 -30.04 -2.11
C LEU A 478 21.92 -30.78 -0.83
N GLU A 479 20.74 -30.51 -0.28
CA GLU A 479 20.24 -31.16 0.93
C GLU A 479 19.98 -32.66 0.71
N ILE A 480 19.49 -33.06 -0.48
CA ILE A 480 19.37 -34.48 -0.87
C ILE A 480 20.74 -35.15 -0.86
N ILE A 481 21.72 -34.54 -1.51
CA ILE A 481 23.08 -35.10 -1.62
C ILE A 481 23.71 -35.21 -0.24
N LYS A 482 23.70 -34.13 0.54
CA LYS A 482 24.22 -34.06 1.91
C LYS A 482 23.55 -35.10 2.83
N SER A 483 22.25 -35.33 2.68
CA SER A 483 21.51 -36.33 3.47
C SER A 483 21.89 -37.78 3.14
N SER A 484 22.46 -38.01 1.96
CA SER A 484 23.00 -39.32 1.56
C SER A 484 24.44 -39.56 2.02
N GLU A 485 25.14 -38.52 2.50
CA GLU A 485 26.50 -38.63 3.00
C GLU A 485 26.56 -39.27 4.40
N GLY A 486 27.68 -39.91 4.71
CA GLY A 486 27.91 -40.49 6.03
C GLY A 486 27.12 -41.77 6.33
N ILE A 487 26.49 -42.40 5.33
CA ILE A 487 25.85 -43.71 5.51
C ILE A 487 26.95 -44.78 5.66
N PRO A 488 26.96 -45.56 6.76
CA PRO A 488 28.05 -46.48 7.05
C PRO A 488 27.95 -47.76 6.19
N LYS A 489 29.09 -48.37 5.90
CA LYS A 489 29.16 -49.72 5.30
C LYS A 489 28.60 -50.76 6.26
N VAL A 490 28.08 -51.86 5.71
CA VAL A 490 27.51 -52.97 6.51
C VAL A 490 28.52 -53.58 7.49
N GLU A 491 29.81 -53.57 7.12
CA GLU A 491 30.95 -54.01 7.95
C GLU A 491 31.01 -53.32 9.31
N SER A 492 30.57 -52.06 9.40
CA SER A 492 30.58 -51.28 10.65
C SER A 492 29.67 -51.85 11.74
N ILE A 493 28.63 -52.57 11.34
CA ILE A 493 27.71 -53.28 12.25
C ILE A 493 28.19 -54.71 12.48
N LEU A 494 28.70 -55.36 11.44
CA LEU A 494 29.16 -56.75 11.52
C LEU A 494 30.43 -56.92 12.37
N PHE A 495 31.31 -55.92 12.35
CA PHE A 495 32.61 -55.95 13.04
C PHE A 495 32.73 -54.72 13.96
N PRO A 496 32.26 -54.82 15.22
CA PRO A 496 32.34 -53.73 16.18
C PRO A 496 33.77 -53.22 16.44
N GLU A 497 34.78 -54.04 16.17
CA GLU A 497 36.21 -53.73 16.30
C GLU A 497 36.67 -52.70 15.24
N LEU A 498 35.95 -52.58 14.14
CA LEU A 498 36.20 -51.60 13.08
C LEU A 498 35.53 -50.24 13.36
N LYS A 499 34.89 -50.08 14.53
CA LYS A 499 34.34 -48.79 14.96
C LYS A 499 35.47 -47.77 15.14
N GLY A 500 35.40 -46.67 14.39
CA GLY A 500 36.41 -45.59 14.39
C GLY A 500 37.18 -45.46 13.08
N TYR A 501 37.12 -46.46 12.19
CA TYR A 501 37.62 -46.34 10.82
C TYR A 501 36.58 -45.65 9.92
N ASN A 502 37.04 -44.94 8.89
CA ASN A 502 36.17 -44.27 7.91
C ASN A 502 35.54 -45.28 6.95
N LEU A 503 34.50 -45.98 7.42
CA LEU A 503 33.75 -46.99 6.68
C LEU A 503 32.41 -46.42 6.19
N ILE A 504 32.47 -45.46 5.27
CA ILE A 504 31.30 -44.79 4.69
C ILE A 504 31.06 -45.31 3.26
N LEU A 505 29.80 -45.47 2.86
CA LEU A 505 29.40 -45.76 1.48
C LEU A 505 29.62 -44.54 0.60
N ARG A 506 30.15 -44.75 -0.61
CA ARG A 506 30.26 -43.68 -1.60
C ARG A 506 28.87 -43.34 -2.14
N THR A 507 28.57 -42.05 -2.22
CA THR A 507 27.32 -41.53 -2.77
C THR A 507 27.61 -40.57 -3.94
N VAL A 508 26.60 -39.87 -4.44
CA VAL A 508 26.72 -38.83 -5.48
C VAL A 508 27.38 -37.59 -4.90
N ASN A 509 28.33 -36.99 -5.61
CA ASN A 509 28.95 -35.73 -5.20
C ASN A 509 28.30 -34.53 -5.91
N PRO A 510 28.28 -33.34 -5.29
CA PRO A 510 27.76 -32.12 -5.94
C PRO A 510 28.52 -31.70 -7.21
N GLU A 511 29.78 -32.10 -7.34
CA GLU A 511 30.67 -31.75 -8.46
C GLU A 511 30.49 -32.67 -9.68
N GLU A 512 29.60 -33.66 -9.63
CA GLU A 512 29.35 -34.54 -10.77
C GLU A 512 28.57 -33.79 -11.87
N ASN A 513 28.99 -33.93 -13.14
CA ASN A 513 28.33 -33.30 -14.29
C ASN A 513 26.82 -33.56 -14.33
N LEU A 514 26.39 -34.78 -13.98
CA LEU A 514 24.98 -35.15 -13.94
C LEU A 514 24.17 -34.28 -12.96
N VAL A 515 24.76 -33.87 -11.83
CA VAL A 515 24.10 -32.99 -10.85
C VAL A 515 24.00 -31.57 -11.41
N SER A 516 25.07 -31.08 -12.07
CA SER A 516 25.03 -29.80 -12.78
C SER A 516 23.90 -29.80 -13.80
N ASP A 517 23.81 -30.84 -14.63
CA ASP A 517 22.78 -30.96 -15.68
C ASP A 517 21.36 -30.86 -15.08
N PHE A 518 21.09 -31.50 -13.94
CA PHE A 518 19.79 -31.41 -13.25
C PHE A 518 19.49 -30.00 -12.71
N VAL A 519 20.50 -29.34 -12.13
CA VAL A 519 20.36 -27.98 -11.61
C VAL A 519 20.17 -26.99 -12.76
N ASP A 520 20.96 -27.10 -13.82
CA ASP A 520 20.89 -26.25 -15.02
C ASP A 520 19.53 -26.39 -15.71
N GLN A 521 19.05 -27.63 -15.86
CA GLN A 521 17.72 -27.92 -16.41
C GLN A 521 16.59 -27.28 -15.57
N THR A 522 16.72 -27.28 -14.24
CA THR A 522 15.75 -26.62 -13.34
C THR A 522 15.87 -25.10 -13.42
N PHE A 523 17.09 -24.57 -13.59
CA PHE A 523 17.34 -23.14 -13.71
C PHE A 523 16.70 -22.54 -14.97
N GLU A 524 16.74 -23.24 -16.10
CA GLU A 524 16.07 -22.81 -17.33
C GLU A 524 14.55 -22.64 -17.13
N VAL A 525 13.92 -23.57 -16.40
CA VAL A 525 12.49 -23.48 -16.06
C VAL A 525 12.24 -22.32 -15.11
N PHE A 526 13.08 -22.16 -14.10
CA PHE A 526 13.00 -21.06 -13.14
C PHE A 526 13.06 -19.69 -13.83
N GLN A 527 14.00 -19.49 -14.78
CA GLN A 527 14.15 -18.25 -15.54
C GLN A 527 12.88 -17.89 -16.35
N LYS A 528 12.28 -18.88 -17.03
CA LYS A 528 11.03 -18.68 -17.77
C LYS A 528 9.85 -18.30 -16.86
N ASN A 529 9.91 -18.65 -15.59
CA ASN A 529 8.90 -18.32 -14.58
C ASN A 529 9.18 -17.00 -13.84
N GLN A 530 10.22 -16.24 -14.19
CA GLN A 530 10.43 -14.90 -13.64
C GLN A 530 9.65 -13.83 -14.40
N VAL A 531 9.33 -14.06 -15.67
CA VAL A 531 8.78 -13.05 -16.58
C VAL A 531 7.41 -12.55 -16.11
N GLY A 532 6.52 -13.47 -15.75
CA GLY A 532 5.16 -13.17 -15.27
C GLY A 532 5.14 -12.22 -14.08
N PRO A 533 5.84 -12.53 -12.97
CA PRO A 533 5.91 -11.63 -11.82
C PRO A 533 6.37 -10.21 -12.14
N HIS A 534 7.44 -10.07 -12.95
CA HIS A 534 7.92 -8.76 -13.37
C HIS A 534 6.90 -8.02 -14.25
N LYS A 535 6.20 -8.75 -15.12
CA LYS A 535 5.13 -8.20 -15.95
C LYS A 535 3.93 -7.74 -15.11
N TYR A 536 3.59 -8.48 -14.06
CA TYR A 536 2.48 -8.14 -13.17
C TYR A 536 2.72 -6.82 -12.42
N LEU A 537 3.99 -6.43 -12.17
CA LEU A 537 4.30 -5.10 -11.61
C LEU A 537 3.76 -3.94 -12.47
N ASN A 538 3.54 -4.15 -13.78
CA ASN A 538 2.93 -3.14 -14.65
C ASN A 538 1.52 -2.73 -14.21
N VAL A 539 0.79 -3.61 -13.49
CA VAL A 539 -0.53 -3.29 -12.92
C VAL A 539 -0.45 -2.15 -11.90
N TYR A 540 0.66 -2.07 -11.16
CA TYR A 540 0.88 -1.06 -10.13
C TYR A 540 1.43 0.27 -10.67
N LYS A 541 1.97 0.32 -11.90
CA LYS A 541 2.52 1.55 -12.50
C LYS A 541 1.53 2.72 -12.54
N LYS A 542 0.23 2.43 -12.60
CA LYS A 542 -0.84 3.45 -12.53
C LYS A 542 -0.81 4.23 -11.21
N TYR A 543 -0.20 3.69 -10.17
CA TYR A 543 -0.14 4.23 -8.81
C TYR A 543 1.27 4.64 -8.37
N ASP A 544 2.21 4.79 -9.32
CA ASP A 544 3.59 5.19 -9.05
C ASP A 544 3.69 6.51 -8.27
N ASP A 545 2.72 7.42 -8.46
CA ASP A 545 2.65 8.70 -7.75
C ASP A 545 2.42 8.55 -6.23
N LEU A 546 1.89 7.41 -5.77
CA LEU A 546 1.79 7.06 -4.35
C LEU A 546 3.11 6.47 -3.80
N LEU A 547 4.01 6.00 -4.67
CA LEU A 547 5.28 5.38 -4.31
C LEU A 547 6.44 6.38 -4.32
N ASP A 548 6.44 7.32 -5.26
CA ASP A 548 7.51 8.31 -5.48
C ASP A 548 7.29 9.65 -4.74
N ASN A 549 6.27 9.71 -3.88
CA ASN A 549 5.88 10.90 -3.10
C ASN A 549 5.31 12.07 -3.93
N MET A 550 5.09 11.91 -5.24
CA MET A 550 4.53 12.97 -6.10
C MET A 550 3.09 13.31 -5.72
N ALA A 551 2.27 12.33 -5.34
CA ALA A 551 0.90 12.57 -4.91
C ALA A 551 0.84 13.47 -3.66
N GLU A 552 1.76 13.30 -2.72
CA GLU A 552 1.84 14.14 -1.52
C GLU A 552 2.32 15.56 -1.84
N GLN A 553 3.26 15.71 -2.79
CA GLN A 553 3.68 17.02 -3.29
C GLN A 553 2.54 17.75 -4.01
N ASN A 554 1.76 17.03 -4.82
CA ASN A 554 0.58 17.58 -5.51
C ASN A 554 -0.48 18.06 -4.52
N ILE A 555 -0.77 17.28 -3.46
CA ILE A 555 -1.66 17.70 -2.36
C ILE A 555 -1.09 18.94 -1.66
N THR A 556 0.22 18.98 -1.40
CA THR A 556 0.87 20.14 -0.77
C THR A 556 0.79 21.39 -1.63
N ALA A 557 0.90 21.27 -2.96
CA ALA A 557 0.73 22.37 -3.90
C ALA A 557 -0.73 22.86 -3.91
N PHE A 558 -1.70 21.94 -4.00
CA PHE A 558 -3.13 22.23 -3.92
C PHE A 558 -3.47 22.99 -2.63
N LEU A 559 -2.97 22.55 -1.47
CA LEU A 559 -3.23 23.22 -0.19
C LEU A 559 -2.63 24.64 -0.06
N LYS A 560 -1.70 25.04 -0.94
CA LYS A 560 -1.14 26.41 -0.96
C LYS A 560 -1.96 27.38 -1.81
N GLU A 561 -2.79 26.86 -2.71
CA GLU A 561 -3.67 27.65 -3.57
C GLU A 561 -5.02 27.89 -2.90
N ASN A 562 -5.75 28.92 -3.35
CA ASN A 562 -7.10 29.19 -2.86
C ASN A 562 -8.11 28.40 -3.70
N HIS A 563 -8.74 27.41 -3.09
CA HIS A 563 -9.72 26.54 -3.72
C HIS A 563 -11.11 26.68 -3.07
N GLU A 564 -12.16 26.42 -3.85
CA GLU A 564 -13.53 26.36 -3.37
C GLU A 564 -13.82 24.98 -2.74
N MET A 565 -14.88 24.85 -1.94
CA MET A 565 -15.20 23.59 -1.26
C MET A 565 -15.47 22.43 -2.25
N ASP A 566 -16.06 22.73 -3.40
CA ASP A 566 -16.34 21.74 -4.45
C ASP A 566 -15.06 21.12 -5.03
N ASP A 567 -13.96 21.89 -5.08
CA ASP A 567 -12.64 21.38 -5.50
C ASP A 567 -12.11 20.35 -4.50
N PHE A 568 -12.26 20.60 -3.19
CA PHE A 568 -11.89 19.65 -2.14
C PHE A 568 -12.73 18.37 -2.22
N VAL A 569 -14.04 18.49 -2.43
CA VAL A 569 -14.94 17.33 -2.64
C VAL A 569 -14.49 16.50 -3.83
N THR A 570 -14.19 17.15 -4.96
CA THR A 570 -13.74 16.48 -6.19
C THR A 570 -12.41 15.76 -5.97
N MET A 571 -11.45 16.41 -5.31
CA MET A 571 -10.15 15.83 -5.01
C MET A 571 -10.27 14.64 -4.05
N ILE A 572 -11.02 14.79 -2.95
CA ILE A 572 -11.28 13.70 -1.99
C ILE A 572 -11.94 12.51 -2.66
N ASN A 573 -12.93 12.74 -3.52
CA ASN A 573 -13.62 11.66 -4.24
C ASN A 573 -12.70 10.95 -5.24
N SER A 574 -11.77 11.67 -5.89
CA SER A 574 -10.77 11.07 -6.76
C SER A 574 -9.82 10.13 -6.00
N ILE A 575 -9.39 10.54 -4.79
CA ILE A 575 -8.53 9.73 -3.91
C ILE A 575 -9.30 8.51 -3.37
N LYS A 576 -10.55 8.71 -2.92
CA LYS A 576 -11.43 7.61 -2.47
C LYS A 576 -11.65 6.58 -3.59
N LYS A 577 -11.91 7.03 -4.82
CA LYS A 577 -12.07 6.15 -5.98
C LYS A 577 -10.81 5.33 -6.21
N ARG A 578 -9.63 5.97 -6.20
CA ARG A 578 -8.34 5.27 -6.37
C ARG A 578 -8.09 4.25 -5.27
N ARG A 579 -8.33 4.61 -4.00
CA ARG A 579 -8.23 3.68 -2.86
C ARG A 579 -9.13 2.46 -3.06
N ASN A 580 -10.38 2.66 -3.50
CA ASN A 580 -11.32 1.56 -3.74
C ASN A 580 -10.87 0.67 -4.91
N GLU A 581 -10.30 1.25 -5.98
CA GLU A 581 -9.70 0.49 -7.08
C GLU A 581 -8.55 -0.39 -6.56
N ILE A 582 -7.66 0.14 -5.72
CA ILE A 582 -6.55 -0.60 -5.11
C ILE A 582 -7.06 -1.71 -4.19
N ALA A 583 -8.05 -1.42 -3.34
CA ALA A 583 -8.65 -2.39 -2.43
C ALA A 583 -9.37 -3.54 -3.16
N SER A 584 -9.80 -3.31 -4.41
CA SER A 584 -10.44 -4.33 -5.26
C SER A 584 -9.46 -5.18 -6.07
N MET A 585 -8.15 -4.89 -6.00
CA MET A 585 -7.14 -5.68 -6.71
C MET A 585 -6.99 -7.08 -6.10
N HIS A 586 -6.45 -8.01 -6.88
CA HIS A 586 -6.17 -9.37 -6.44
C HIS A 586 -5.30 -9.36 -5.17
N ILE A 587 -5.64 -10.25 -4.24
CA ILE A 587 -4.96 -10.52 -2.97
C ILE A 587 -3.85 -11.59 -3.17
N SER A 588 -4.09 -12.51 -4.10
CA SER A 588 -3.19 -13.60 -4.46
C SER A 588 -3.19 -13.73 -5.98
N VAL A 589 -2.02 -13.87 -6.60
CA VAL A 589 -1.86 -13.88 -8.06
C VAL A 589 -1.12 -15.14 -8.48
N PRO A 590 -1.83 -16.18 -8.94
CA PRO A 590 -1.21 -17.41 -9.43
C PRO A 590 -0.48 -17.20 -10.77
N LEU A 591 0.81 -17.58 -10.84
CA LEU A 591 1.71 -17.42 -11.98
C LEU A 591 2.59 -18.66 -12.20
N ALA A 592 1.94 -19.76 -12.62
CA ALA A 592 2.54 -21.07 -12.85
C ALA A 592 3.37 -21.58 -11.65
N MET A 593 4.69 -21.38 -11.64
CA MET A 593 5.56 -21.83 -10.54
C MET A 593 5.42 -20.98 -9.27
N PHE A 594 5.14 -19.68 -9.40
CA PHE A 594 5.05 -18.75 -8.29
C PHE A 594 3.62 -18.30 -8.05
N CYS A 595 3.33 -17.93 -6.81
CA CYS A 595 2.14 -17.18 -6.45
C CYS A 595 2.58 -15.86 -5.81
N LEU A 596 2.03 -14.73 -6.26
CA LEU A 596 2.31 -13.44 -5.61
C LEU A 596 1.29 -13.17 -4.52
N ASP A 597 1.78 -12.90 -3.31
CA ASP A 597 1.00 -12.34 -2.21
C ASP A 597 1.10 -10.82 -2.28
N THR A 598 -0.03 -10.19 -2.60
CA THR A 598 -0.16 -8.74 -2.82
C THR A 598 -0.89 -8.04 -1.68
N ILE A 599 -1.19 -8.75 -0.58
CA ILE A 599 -1.96 -8.20 0.55
C ILE A 599 -1.26 -6.98 1.13
N THR A 600 0.03 -7.13 1.44
CA THR A 600 0.83 -6.11 2.11
C THR A 600 0.93 -4.84 1.26
N ILE A 601 1.26 -4.97 -0.02
CA ILE A 601 1.36 -3.82 -0.93
C ILE A 601 0.01 -3.13 -1.15
N ASN A 602 -1.07 -3.88 -1.34
CA ASN A 602 -2.40 -3.30 -1.54
C ASN A 602 -2.85 -2.52 -0.29
N TYR A 603 -2.58 -3.07 0.89
CA TYR A 603 -2.86 -2.42 2.16
C TYR A 603 -2.05 -1.12 2.31
N GLU A 604 -0.74 -1.17 2.08
CA GLU A 604 0.17 -0.03 2.17
C GLU A 604 -0.24 1.11 1.21
N LEU A 605 -0.53 0.78 -0.05
CA LEU A 605 -1.00 1.75 -1.04
C LEU A 605 -2.37 2.35 -0.67
N CYS A 606 -3.27 1.53 -0.11
CA CYS A 606 -4.55 2.03 0.42
C CYS A 606 -4.35 2.97 1.60
N GLU A 607 -3.41 2.68 2.51
CA GLU A 607 -3.06 3.52 3.65
C GLU A 607 -2.47 4.85 3.19
N ARG A 608 -1.55 4.85 2.22
CA ARG A 608 -1.01 6.07 1.62
C ARG A 608 -2.10 6.95 1.01
N ALA A 609 -2.99 6.37 0.20
CA ALA A 609 -4.12 7.10 -0.35
C ALA A 609 -5.04 7.65 0.74
N GLN A 610 -5.26 6.89 1.82
CA GLN A 610 -6.05 7.32 2.97
C GLN A 610 -5.40 8.51 3.68
N ASN A 611 -4.09 8.48 3.90
CA ASN A 611 -3.34 9.58 4.52
C ASN A 611 -3.42 10.88 3.70
N LEU A 612 -3.38 10.80 2.36
CA LEU A 612 -3.57 11.98 1.51
C LEU A 612 -4.96 12.60 1.66
N LYS A 613 -6.00 11.75 1.72
CA LYS A 613 -7.38 12.18 1.96
C LYS A 613 -7.52 12.84 3.33
N ASP A 614 -6.93 12.22 4.36
CA ASP A 614 -6.99 12.70 5.73
C ASP A 614 -6.28 14.06 5.86
N ARG A 615 -5.15 14.25 5.17
CA ARG A 615 -4.44 15.54 5.12
C ARG A 615 -5.28 16.68 4.53
N LEU A 616 -6.10 16.43 3.51
CA LEU A 616 -7.05 17.43 2.97
C LEU A 616 -8.15 17.78 3.99
N ILE A 617 -8.66 16.78 4.71
CA ILE A 617 -9.71 16.98 5.72
C ILE A 617 -9.14 17.76 6.91
N GLN A 618 -7.94 17.42 7.38
CA GLN A 618 -7.29 18.11 8.50
C GLN A 618 -7.08 19.59 8.19
N PHE A 619 -6.64 19.93 6.98
CA PHE A 619 -6.48 21.32 6.57
C PHE A 619 -7.80 22.11 6.69
N GLN A 620 -8.93 21.53 6.28
CA GLN A 620 -10.23 22.18 6.42
C GLN A 620 -10.71 22.25 7.88
N VAL A 621 -10.40 21.25 8.71
CA VAL A 621 -10.64 21.31 10.16
C VAL A 621 -9.88 22.48 10.78
N ASP A 622 -8.62 22.66 10.44
CA ASP A 622 -7.77 23.73 10.98
C ASP A 622 -8.27 25.12 10.53
N ILE A 623 -8.60 25.30 9.25
CA ILE A 623 -9.21 26.54 8.73
C ILE A 623 -10.53 26.83 9.45
N ASN A 624 -11.38 25.82 9.65
CA ASN A 624 -12.65 26.00 10.34
C ASN A 624 -12.42 26.41 11.80
N ARG A 625 -11.48 25.78 12.51
CA ARG A 625 -11.12 26.14 13.89
C ARG A 625 -10.63 27.58 13.99
N ASP A 626 -9.73 28.00 13.11
CA ASP A 626 -9.16 29.36 13.12
C ASP A 626 -10.22 30.42 12.80
N ASN A 627 -11.04 30.19 11.78
CA ASN A 627 -12.14 31.10 11.41
C ASN A 627 -13.18 31.20 12.52
N ASN A 628 -13.60 30.07 13.11
CA ASN A 628 -14.62 30.06 14.15
C ASN A 628 -14.10 30.74 15.42
N THR A 629 -12.83 30.52 15.77
CA THR A 629 -12.18 31.24 16.87
C THR A 629 -12.14 32.74 16.62
N SER A 630 -11.76 33.17 15.40
CA SER A 630 -11.72 34.58 15.01
C SER A 630 -13.10 35.25 15.08
N ILE A 631 -14.15 34.59 14.58
CA ILE A 631 -15.52 35.12 14.61
C ILE A 631 -16.00 35.24 16.07
N CYS A 632 -15.83 34.19 16.88
CA CYS A 632 -16.15 34.23 18.31
C CYS A 632 -15.43 35.36 19.03
N ASN A 633 -14.13 35.56 18.78
CA ASN A 633 -13.35 36.65 19.38
C ASN A 633 -13.87 38.03 18.97
N GLN A 634 -14.30 38.20 17.72
CA GLN A 634 -14.89 39.46 17.25
C GLN A 634 -16.25 39.74 17.92
N TYR A 635 -17.10 38.72 18.07
CA TYR A 635 -18.35 38.86 18.83
C TYR A 635 -18.09 39.20 20.31
N SER A 636 -17.18 38.49 20.97
CA SER A 636 -16.77 38.77 22.34
C SER A 636 -16.27 40.20 22.51
N TYR A 637 -15.41 40.68 21.60
CA TYR A 637 -14.89 42.04 21.64
C TYR A 637 -16.00 43.08 21.52
N ILE A 638 -16.96 42.88 20.61
CA ILE A 638 -18.12 43.76 20.48
C ILE A 638 -18.93 43.76 21.77
N ALA A 639 -19.24 42.57 22.31
CA ALA A 639 -20.03 42.42 23.53
C ALA A 639 -19.36 43.09 24.74
N GLU A 640 -18.05 42.92 24.90
CA GLU A 640 -17.26 43.56 25.97
C GLU A 640 -17.28 45.08 25.81
N LYS A 641 -16.98 45.59 24.60
CA LYS A 641 -16.94 47.03 24.35
C LYS A 641 -18.27 47.72 24.58
N VAL A 642 -19.38 47.18 24.06
CA VAL A 642 -20.72 47.79 24.23
C VAL A 642 -21.26 47.68 25.66
N SER A 643 -20.67 46.83 26.50
CA SER A 643 -21.04 46.66 27.90
C SER A 643 -20.26 47.59 28.85
N GLU A 644 -19.26 48.32 28.35
CA GLU A 644 -18.51 49.30 29.15
C GLU A 644 -19.42 50.42 29.66
N ILE A 645 -19.22 50.86 30.91
CA ILE A 645 -19.98 51.96 31.50
C ILE A 645 -19.26 53.27 31.16
N PRO A 646 -19.85 54.18 30.38
CA PRO A 646 -19.19 55.43 30.01
C PRO A 646 -19.04 56.34 31.22
N SER A 647 -17.82 56.88 31.41
CA SER A 647 -17.49 57.71 32.57
C SER A 647 -17.77 59.19 32.36
N ASN A 648 -17.77 59.64 31.10
CA ASN A 648 -17.97 61.01 30.68
C ASN A 648 -18.89 61.09 29.45
N THR A 649 -19.39 62.29 29.14
CA THR A 649 -20.36 62.50 28.05
C THR A 649 -19.77 62.21 26.67
N GLU A 650 -18.45 62.37 26.49
CA GLU A 650 -17.75 62.08 25.23
C GLU A 650 -17.67 60.58 24.97
N GLU A 651 -17.25 59.79 25.97
CA GLU A 651 -17.26 58.32 25.94
C GLU A 651 -18.68 57.76 25.73
N LEU A 652 -19.70 58.38 26.32
CA LEU A 652 -21.10 57.99 26.12
C LEU A 652 -21.52 58.11 24.65
N VAL A 653 -21.16 59.22 23.98
CA VAL A 653 -21.48 59.43 22.56
C VAL A 653 -20.70 58.49 21.65
N LEU A 654 -19.39 58.34 21.90
CA LEU A 654 -18.55 57.40 21.14
C LEU A 654 -19.04 55.96 21.26
N LEU A 655 -19.50 55.56 22.44
CA LEU A 655 -20.04 54.23 22.69
C LEU A 655 -21.41 54.01 22.02
N ILE A 656 -22.27 55.04 21.99
CA ILE A 656 -23.54 55.01 21.23
C ILE A 656 -23.28 54.86 19.72
N ASP A 657 -22.32 55.62 19.18
CA ASP A 657 -21.95 55.52 17.76
C ASP A 657 -21.32 54.16 17.43
N PHE A 658 -20.48 53.63 18.32
CA PHE A 658 -19.90 52.28 18.19
C PHE A 658 -20.98 51.19 18.22
N LEU A 659 -21.95 51.29 19.14
CA LEU A 659 -23.09 50.37 19.24
C LEU A 659 -23.90 50.37 17.93
N LYS A 660 -24.20 51.56 17.40
CA LYS A 660 -24.94 51.71 16.15
C LYS A 660 -24.18 51.12 14.96
N LYS A 661 -22.89 51.43 14.83
CA LYS A 661 -22.03 50.88 13.77
C LYS A 661 -21.88 49.36 13.87
N SER A 662 -21.73 48.84 15.09
CA SER A 662 -21.57 47.41 15.33
C SER A 662 -22.85 46.62 15.02
N SER A 663 -24.01 47.16 15.42
CA SER A 663 -25.34 46.65 15.07
C SER A 663 -25.59 46.65 13.56
N ASP A 664 -25.42 47.79 12.91
CA ASP A 664 -25.92 48.00 11.54
C ASP A 664 -24.98 47.47 10.46
N VAL A 665 -23.68 47.29 10.76
CA VAL A 665 -22.67 46.92 9.75
C VAL A 665 -21.85 45.70 10.19
N THR A 666 -21.22 45.76 11.37
CA THR A 666 -20.22 44.75 11.77
C THR A 666 -20.85 43.38 12.01
N VAL A 667 -21.97 43.30 12.72
CA VAL A 667 -22.66 42.03 13.00
C VAL A 667 -23.26 41.41 11.73
N PHE A 668 -23.73 42.20 10.77
CA PHE A 668 -24.16 41.68 9.48
C PHE A 668 -23.02 41.01 8.70
N LYS A 669 -21.81 41.59 8.75
CA LYS A 669 -20.61 40.97 8.17
C LYS A 669 -20.24 39.67 8.89
N LEU A 670 -20.28 39.65 10.22
CA LEU A 670 -20.03 38.45 11.02
C LEU A 670 -21.07 37.35 10.74
N ARG A 671 -22.35 37.70 10.60
CA ARG A 671 -23.41 36.75 10.20
C ARG A 671 -23.19 36.16 8.81
N ARG A 672 -22.55 36.88 7.88
CA ARG A 672 -22.16 36.32 6.58
C ARG A 672 -21.01 35.33 6.74
N GLN A 673 -19.96 35.70 7.46
CA GLN A 673 -18.84 34.80 7.75
C GLN A 673 -19.28 33.54 8.52
N LEU A 674 -20.29 33.65 9.38
CA LEU A 674 -20.92 32.53 10.07
C LEU A 674 -21.58 31.56 9.08
N ARG A 675 -22.25 32.03 8.03
CA ARG A 675 -22.82 31.14 7.01
C ARG A 675 -21.71 30.38 6.27
N ASP A 676 -20.63 31.06 5.89
CA ASP A 676 -19.48 30.42 5.26
C ASP A 676 -18.81 29.38 6.20
N ALA A 677 -18.87 29.60 7.53
CA ALA A 677 -18.42 28.63 8.52
C ALA A 677 -19.37 27.42 8.67
N ILE A 678 -20.69 27.65 8.58
CA ILE A 678 -21.70 26.59 8.60
C ILE A 678 -21.55 25.67 7.37
N GLU A 679 -21.39 26.23 6.17
CA GLU A 679 -21.18 25.45 4.94
C GLU A 679 -19.91 24.56 5.04
N ARG A 680 -18.82 25.10 5.62
CA ARG A 680 -17.62 24.30 5.90
C ARG A 680 -17.88 23.21 6.94
N LEU A 681 -18.66 23.51 7.98
CA LEU A 681 -19.03 22.52 9.00
C LEU A 681 -19.87 21.39 8.40
N GLU A 682 -20.81 21.69 7.52
CA GLU A 682 -21.59 20.69 6.79
C GLU A 682 -20.68 19.76 5.96
N PHE A 683 -19.74 20.33 5.19
CA PHE A 683 -18.71 19.55 4.52
C PHE A 683 -17.93 18.66 5.51
N LEU A 684 -17.45 19.21 6.62
CA LEU A 684 -16.68 18.44 7.59
C LEU A 684 -17.50 17.34 8.27
N MET A 685 -18.81 17.49 8.45
CA MET A 685 -19.67 16.42 8.98
C MET A 685 -19.77 15.22 8.03
N ASP A 686 -19.65 15.43 6.72
CA ASP A 686 -19.71 14.36 5.71
C ASP A 686 -18.39 13.58 5.60
N TYR A 687 -17.25 14.20 5.95
CA TYR A 687 -15.91 13.63 5.72
C TYR A 687 -15.07 13.37 6.99
N ALA A 688 -15.24 14.14 8.06
CA ALA A 688 -14.49 13.99 9.31
C ALA A 688 -15.25 13.12 10.32
N ASP A 689 -14.51 12.28 11.07
CA ASP A 689 -15.11 11.43 12.09
C ASP A 689 -15.25 12.17 13.43
N LEU A 690 -16.37 11.92 14.12
CA LEU A 690 -16.61 12.43 15.48
C LEU A 690 -15.82 11.61 16.52
N PRO A 691 -15.31 12.23 17.59
CA PRO A 691 -14.41 11.59 18.55
C PRO A 691 -15.00 10.33 19.23
N ARG A 692 -16.32 10.26 19.43
CA ARG A 692 -17.00 9.08 20.03
C ARG A 692 -16.99 7.82 19.15
N LYS A 693 -16.84 7.94 17.82
CA LYS A 693 -16.76 6.76 16.93
C LYS A 693 -15.44 6.02 17.09
N ARG A 694 -14.36 6.73 17.45
CA ARG A 694 -13.01 6.16 17.60
C ARG A 694 -12.93 5.13 18.72
N ASP A 695 -13.52 5.43 19.88
CA ASP A 695 -13.54 4.50 21.02
C ASP A 695 -14.33 3.22 20.71
N ALA A 696 -15.40 3.30 19.92
CA ALA A 696 -16.20 2.13 19.55
C ALA A 696 -15.55 1.27 18.44
N ILE A 697 -14.82 1.89 17.51
CA ILE A 697 -14.17 1.20 16.39
C ILE A 697 -12.83 0.60 16.83
N CYS A 698 -11.99 1.35 17.56
CA CYS A 698 -10.72 0.84 18.09
C CYS A 698 -10.90 -0.33 19.06
N VAL A 699 -12.00 -0.35 19.83
CA VAL A 699 -12.35 -1.47 20.73
C VAL A 699 -12.84 -2.71 19.95
N ARG A 700 -13.40 -2.55 18.74
CA ARG A 700 -13.87 -3.67 17.90
C ARG A 700 -12.80 -4.26 16.98
N THR A 701 -11.86 -3.46 16.49
CA THR A 701 -10.88 -3.88 15.46
C THR A 701 -9.50 -4.21 16.00
N GLY A 702 -9.21 -3.89 17.27
CA GLY A 702 -7.94 -4.25 17.92
C GLY A 702 -6.68 -3.60 17.33
N ARG A 703 -6.83 -2.65 16.39
CA ARG A 703 -5.73 -1.83 15.86
C ARG A 703 -6.00 -0.34 16.09
N PRO A 704 -4.98 0.44 16.48
CA PRO A 704 -5.07 1.88 16.44
C PRO A 704 -5.04 2.30 14.97
N GLU A 705 -6.19 2.67 14.39
CA GLU A 705 -6.18 3.47 13.16
C GLU A 705 -5.59 4.84 13.53
N ALA A 706 -4.29 4.99 13.29
CA ALA A 706 -3.51 6.18 13.65
C ALA A 706 -3.74 7.37 12.69
N GLY A 707 -4.56 7.21 11.64
CA GLY A 707 -4.73 8.22 10.58
C GLY A 707 -6.04 9.01 10.57
N CYS A 708 -7.08 8.61 11.32
CA CYS A 708 -8.38 9.29 11.18
C CYS A 708 -8.37 10.69 11.81
N VAL A 709 -8.64 11.69 10.98
CA VAL A 709 -8.80 13.10 11.37
C VAL A 709 -10.12 13.25 12.12
N CYS A 710 -10.02 13.73 13.36
CA CYS A 710 -11.14 13.85 14.27
C CYS A 710 -11.41 15.31 14.62
N PHE A 711 -12.68 15.67 14.74
CA PHE A 711 -13.07 16.86 15.48
C PHE A 711 -12.69 16.71 16.95
N ALA A 712 -11.99 17.70 17.52
CA ALA A 712 -11.78 17.73 18.96
C ALA A 712 -13.11 18.04 19.67
N GLU A 713 -13.28 17.59 20.91
CA GLU A 713 -14.42 17.98 21.76
C GLU A 713 -14.51 19.51 21.90
N GLU A 714 -13.35 20.17 21.88
CA GLU A 714 -13.20 21.63 21.89
C GLU A 714 -13.80 22.28 20.64
N ASP A 715 -13.66 21.65 19.47
CA ASP A 715 -14.23 22.17 18.22
C ASP A 715 -15.75 22.09 18.24
N ILE A 716 -16.32 21.04 18.83
CA ILE A 716 -17.78 20.90 18.99
C ILE A 716 -18.32 22.03 19.87
N LYS A 717 -17.63 22.34 20.98
CA LYS A 717 -17.98 23.46 21.85
C LYS A 717 -17.82 24.81 21.16
N LEU A 718 -16.75 24.98 20.40
CA LEU A 718 -16.49 26.20 19.63
C LEU A 718 -17.58 26.44 18.60
N ASN A 719 -17.94 25.41 17.82
CA ASN A 719 -19.03 25.46 16.84
C ASN A 719 -20.36 25.77 17.51
N SER A 720 -20.65 25.14 18.66
CA SER A 720 -21.88 25.40 19.42
C SER A 720 -21.95 26.84 19.90
N THR A 721 -20.85 27.37 20.43
CA THR A 721 -20.76 28.77 20.90
C THR A 721 -20.93 29.74 19.74
N LEU A 722 -20.28 29.46 18.61
CA LEU A 722 -20.38 30.24 17.39
C LEU A 722 -21.83 30.35 16.87
N LEU A 723 -22.57 29.23 16.88
CA LEU A 723 -23.96 29.20 16.42
C LEU A 723 -24.93 29.95 17.34
N LEU A 724 -24.59 30.09 18.63
CA LEU A 724 -25.41 30.81 19.62
C LEU A 724 -25.12 32.32 19.68
N TRP A 725 -23.95 32.76 19.22
CA TRP A 725 -23.55 34.18 19.24
C TRP A 725 -24.54 35.16 18.58
N PRO A 726 -25.18 34.84 17.43
CA PRO A 726 -26.13 35.76 16.79
C PRO A 726 -27.34 36.14 17.64
N ASP A 727 -27.77 35.25 18.53
CA ASP A 727 -28.88 35.49 19.45
C ASP A 727 -28.36 36.24 20.69
N GLN A 728 -27.24 35.78 21.26
CA GLN A 728 -26.63 36.39 22.45
C GLN A 728 -26.22 37.86 22.22
N ILE A 729 -25.70 38.20 21.04
CA ILE A 729 -25.27 39.56 20.75
C ILE A 729 -26.45 40.55 20.64
N GLU A 730 -27.63 40.09 20.21
CA GLU A 730 -28.82 40.92 20.15
C GLU A 730 -29.32 41.26 21.57
N ASP A 731 -29.32 40.27 22.47
CA ASP A 731 -29.63 40.48 23.89
C ASP A 731 -28.66 41.48 24.53
N VAL A 732 -27.36 41.36 24.24
CA VAL A 732 -26.33 42.30 24.71
C VAL A 732 -26.59 43.71 24.14
N PHE A 733 -26.90 43.84 22.85
CA PHE A 733 -27.23 45.14 22.27
C PHE A 733 -28.47 45.76 22.88
N GLU A 734 -29.51 44.99 23.18
CA GLU A 734 -30.72 45.49 23.82
C GLU A 734 -30.45 45.97 25.26
N ASN A 735 -29.70 45.19 26.04
CA ASN A 735 -29.27 45.57 27.38
C ASN A 735 -28.38 46.83 27.36
N SER A 736 -27.40 46.91 26.46
CA SER A 736 -26.55 48.08 26.29
C SER A 736 -27.32 49.31 25.81
N ARG A 737 -28.29 49.15 24.89
CA ARG A 737 -29.19 50.25 24.48
C ARG A 737 -29.94 50.81 25.69
N ASN A 738 -30.52 49.94 26.52
CA ASN A 738 -31.24 50.35 27.72
C ASN A 738 -30.34 51.05 28.74
N LEU A 739 -29.13 50.53 28.97
CA LEU A 739 -28.14 51.14 29.87
C LEU A 739 -27.70 52.53 29.38
N LEU A 740 -27.36 52.66 28.11
CA LEU A 740 -26.91 53.92 27.52
C LEU A 740 -28.04 54.95 27.44
N LEU A 741 -29.28 54.53 27.17
CA LEU A 741 -30.45 55.39 27.26
C LEU A 741 -30.63 55.92 28.68
N SER A 742 -30.57 55.05 29.70
CA SER A 742 -30.67 55.48 31.10
C SER A 742 -29.55 56.45 31.50
N LYS A 743 -28.31 56.21 31.07
CA LYS A 743 -27.17 57.10 31.33
C LYS A 743 -27.28 58.44 30.60
N ARG A 744 -27.78 58.43 29.36
CA ARG A 744 -28.10 59.64 28.61
C ARG A 744 -29.16 60.45 29.33
N ASP A 745 -30.27 59.83 29.71
CA ASP A 745 -31.37 60.49 30.41
C ASP A 745 -30.88 61.06 31.75
N GLN A 746 -30.03 60.33 32.49
CA GLN A 746 -29.39 60.84 33.71
C GLN A 746 -28.50 62.06 33.44
N ALA A 747 -27.68 62.03 32.40
CA ALA A 747 -26.82 63.16 32.02
C ALA A 747 -27.64 64.38 31.56
N GLU A 748 -28.74 64.15 30.82
CA GLU A 748 -29.69 65.18 30.41
C GLU A 748 -30.46 65.76 31.60
N MET A 749 -30.88 64.93 32.55
CA MET A 749 -31.52 65.37 33.81
C MET A 749 -30.56 66.20 34.66
N ASP A 750 -29.30 65.77 34.83
CA ASP A 750 -28.30 66.52 35.59
C ASP A 750 -27.94 67.85 34.91
N LEU A 751 -27.96 67.90 33.58
CA LEU A 751 -27.83 69.15 32.82
C LEU A 751 -29.05 70.05 33.04
N THR A 752 -30.26 69.50 32.93
CA THR A 752 -31.53 70.24 33.11
C THR A 752 -31.66 70.81 34.51
N LYS A 753 -31.27 70.04 35.54
CA LYS A 753 -31.23 70.49 36.94
C LYS A 753 -30.27 71.67 37.13
N ARG A 754 -29.05 71.59 36.58
CA ARG A 754 -28.07 72.69 36.62
C ARG A 754 -28.58 73.93 35.89
N CYS A 755 -29.26 73.78 34.76
CA CYS A 755 -29.90 74.88 34.04
C CYS A 755 -31.01 75.54 34.87
N SER A 756 -31.88 74.74 35.51
CA SER A 756 -32.96 75.25 36.37
C SER A 756 -32.44 75.98 37.61
N GLU A 757 -31.40 75.46 38.27
CA GLU A 757 -30.76 76.13 39.42
C GLU A 757 -30.13 77.48 39.01
N PHE A 758 -29.51 77.53 37.82
CA PHE A 758 -28.94 78.75 37.26
C PHE A 758 -30.01 79.80 36.95
N GLU A 759 -31.12 79.40 36.32
CA GLU A 759 -32.25 80.29 36.02
C GLU A 759 -32.94 80.80 37.28
N SER A 760 -33.20 79.94 38.27
CA SER A 760 -33.82 80.34 39.54
C SER A 760 -33.00 81.39 40.28
N LYS A 761 -31.66 81.33 40.19
CA LYS A 761 -30.77 82.31 40.81
C LYS A 761 -30.83 83.66 40.11
N LEU A 762 -30.98 83.68 38.79
CA LEU A 762 -31.16 84.92 38.01
C LEU A 762 -32.54 85.56 38.24
N GLU A 763 -33.60 84.75 38.34
CA GLU A 763 -34.96 85.21 38.63
C GLU A 763 -35.06 85.84 40.05
N GLY A 764 -34.35 85.27 41.02
CA GLY A 764 -34.26 85.81 42.39
C GLY A 764 -33.80 87.27 42.41
N TYR A 765 -32.72 87.59 41.68
CA TYR A 765 -32.23 88.97 41.57
C TYR A 765 -33.23 89.91 40.88
N SER A 766 -34.02 89.42 39.91
CA SER A 766 -35.04 90.26 39.26
C SER A 766 -36.23 90.54 40.20
N LYS A 767 -36.58 89.61 41.10
CA LYS A 767 -37.67 89.77 42.08
C LYS A 767 -37.30 90.71 43.23
N GLU A 768 -36.05 90.71 43.69
CA GLU A 768 -35.58 91.67 44.71
C GLU A 768 -35.66 93.12 44.20
N LEU A 769 -35.26 93.37 42.94
CA LEU A 769 -35.39 94.70 42.29
C LEU A 769 -36.84 95.19 42.20
N GLU A 770 -37.78 94.29 41.88
CA GLU A 770 -39.22 94.57 41.89
C GLU A 770 -39.74 94.83 43.31
N GLY A 771 -39.20 94.12 44.30
CA GLY A 771 -39.52 94.31 45.72
C GLY A 771 -39.19 95.71 46.22
N PHE A 772 -38.07 96.30 45.80
CA PHE A 772 -37.72 97.68 46.15
C PHE A 772 -38.71 98.71 45.57
N ARG A 773 -39.25 98.46 44.37
CA ARG A 773 -40.21 99.37 43.70
C ARG A 773 -41.60 99.41 44.34
N LYS A 774 -41.97 98.40 45.12
CA LYS A 774 -43.31 98.27 45.72
C LYS A 774 -43.40 98.79 47.17
N ARG A 775 -42.28 99.16 47.78
CA ARG A 775 -42.22 99.64 49.17
C ARG A 775 -42.47 101.16 49.25
N PRO A 776 -43.22 101.66 50.25
CA PRO A 776 -43.43 103.10 50.43
C PRO A 776 -42.13 103.86 50.74
N LEU A 777 -41.93 105.04 50.15
CA LEU A 777 -40.67 105.82 50.24
C LEU A 777 -40.21 106.15 51.67
N PHE A 778 -41.12 106.19 52.67
CA PHE A 778 -40.78 106.51 54.06
C PHE A 778 -40.21 105.32 54.87
N LEU A 779 -40.27 104.09 54.34
CA LEU A 779 -39.71 102.87 54.97
C LEU A 779 -38.39 102.43 54.34
N LEU A 780 -37.89 103.19 53.35
CA LEU A 780 -36.69 102.83 52.60
C LEU A 780 -35.47 103.54 53.16
N ASN A 781 -34.42 102.76 53.43
CA ASN A 781 -33.09 103.26 53.71
C ASN A 781 -32.30 103.34 52.39
N ALA A 782 -31.95 104.55 51.97
CA ALA A 782 -31.27 104.78 50.70
C ALA A 782 -29.84 104.18 50.67
N GLU A 783 -29.17 104.04 51.81
CA GLU A 783 -27.81 103.47 51.88
C GLU A 783 -27.80 101.94 51.73
N GLU A 784 -28.73 101.25 52.39
CA GLU A 784 -28.82 99.77 52.38
C GLU A 784 -29.17 99.23 50.97
N ILE A 785 -30.11 99.90 50.29
CA ILE A 785 -30.53 99.54 48.92
C ILE A 785 -29.39 99.76 47.92
N ALA A 786 -28.59 100.81 48.09
CA ALA A 786 -27.46 101.08 47.22
C ALA A 786 -26.36 100.00 47.33
N GLU A 787 -26.11 99.49 48.54
CA GLU A 787 -25.13 98.43 48.79
C GLU A 787 -25.57 97.08 48.19
N GLU A 788 -26.83 96.69 48.40
CA GLU A 788 -27.39 95.42 47.93
C GLU A 788 -27.45 95.34 46.39
N VAL A 789 -27.94 96.41 45.75
CA VAL A 789 -27.92 96.57 44.28
C VAL A 789 -26.49 96.59 43.73
N GLY A 790 -25.54 97.15 44.48
CA GLY A 790 -24.11 97.12 44.16
C GLY A 790 -23.53 95.71 44.15
N ASN A 791 -23.89 94.88 45.13
CA ASN A 791 -23.44 93.48 45.25
C ASN A 791 -24.04 92.58 44.15
N MET A 792 -25.32 92.73 43.84
CA MET A 792 -26.00 92.02 42.75
C MET A 792 -25.33 92.30 41.40
N TRP A 793 -25.01 93.58 41.12
CA TRP A 793 -24.37 93.99 39.88
C TRP A 793 -22.99 93.36 39.67
N ARG A 794 -22.13 93.33 40.69
CA ARG A 794 -20.78 92.73 40.59
C ARG A 794 -20.83 91.23 40.28
N THR A 795 -21.80 90.54 40.87
CA THR A 795 -21.99 89.09 40.66
C THR A 795 -22.43 88.79 39.22
N ILE A 796 -23.41 89.54 38.71
CA ILE A 796 -23.88 89.39 37.32
C ILE A 796 -22.82 89.79 36.29
N TYR A 797 -22.02 90.82 36.59
CA TYR A 797 -20.91 91.23 35.73
C TYR A 797 -19.84 90.13 35.60
N LYS A 798 -19.49 89.45 36.69
CA LYS A 798 -18.58 88.29 36.67
C LYS A 798 -19.18 87.13 35.85
N LEU A 799 -20.45 86.79 36.08
CA LEU A 799 -21.14 85.72 35.33
C LEU A 799 -21.16 85.98 33.82
N THR A 800 -21.40 87.24 33.41
CA THR A 800 -21.38 87.63 31.98
C THR A 800 -20.00 87.41 31.33
N LYS A 801 -18.91 87.61 32.09
CA LYS A 801 -17.53 87.39 31.62
C LYS A 801 -17.17 85.90 31.55
N THR A 802 -17.57 85.11 32.54
CA THR A 802 -17.28 83.67 32.58
C THR A 802 -18.05 82.89 31.51
N LEU A 803 -19.25 83.33 31.17
CA LEU A 803 -20.12 82.69 30.17
C LEU A 803 -19.90 83.21 28.75
N ALA A 804 -18.72 83.77 28.44
CA ALA A 804 -18.46 84.44 27.16
C ALA A 804 -18.71 83.54 25.93
N ASP A 805 -18.40 82.24 26.07
CA ASP A 805 -18.44 81.25 24.98
C ASP A 805 -19.80 80.55 24.83
N VAL A 806 -20.76 80.80 25.74
CA VAL A 806 -22.09 80.17 25.72
C VAL A 806 -23.18 81.24 25.55
N PRO A 807 -23.63 81.52 24.31
CA PRO A 807 -24.40 82.73 23.99
C PRO A 807 -25.78 82.78 24.66
N ALA A 808 -26.45 81.65 24.91
CA ALA A 808 -27.78 81.65 25.53
C ALA A 808 -27.76 81.97 27.05
N PRO A 809 -26.97 81.27 27.90
CA PRO A 809 -26.82 81.64 29.31
C PRO A 809 -26.25 83.05 29.53
N ARG A 810 -25.35 83.49 28.63
CA ARG A 810 -24.82 84.86 28.63
C ARG A 810 -25.91 85.90 28.41
N ARG A 811 -26.79 85.70 27.41
CA ARG A 811 -27.91 86.61 27.13
C ARG A 811 -28.85 86.75 28.34
N LEU A 812 -29.11 85.66 29.06
CA LEU A 812 -29.93 85.70 30.29
C LEU A 812 -29.27 86.54 31.39
N ALA A 813 -27.97 86.35 31.63
CA ALA A 813 -27.22 87.15 32.59
C ALA A 813 -27.12 88.64 32.17
N GLU A 814 -26.95 88.93 30.89
CA GLU A 814 -26.95 90.30 30.32
C GLU A 814 -28.31 91.00 30.51
N ASN A 815 -29.42 90.29 30.34
CA ASN A 815 -30.76 90.86 30.51
C ASN A 815 -31.00 91.30 31.97
N VAL A 816 -30.58 90.49 32.95
CA VAL A 816 -30.66 90.87 34.39
C VAL A 816 -29.72 92.04 34.69
N LYS A 817 -28.53 92.09 34.07
CA LYS A 817 -27.60 93.23 34.21
C LYS A 817 -28.23 94.55 33.78
N VAL A 818 -28.91 94.57 32.63
CA VAL A 818 -29.59 95.76 32.11
C VAL A 818 -30.67 96.24 33.07
N LYS A 819 -31.42 95.32 33.70
CA LYS A 819 -32.43 95.68 34.71
C LYS A 819 -31.79 96.33 35.95
N ILE A 820 -30.68 95.78 36.44
CA ILE A 820 -29.93 96.36 37.58
C ILE A 820 -29.38 97.75 37.22
N ASP A 821 -28.85 97.93 36.01
CA ASP A 821 -28.30 99.21 35.54
C ASP A 821 -29.37 100.30 35.44
N LYS A 822 -30.59 99.97 34.97
CA LYS A 822 -31.72 100.91 34.98
C LYS A 822 -32.10 101.33 36.40
N PHE A 823 -32.18 100.38 37.34
CA PHE A 823 -32.55 100.70 38.73
C PHE A 823 -31.54 101.62 39.44
N LYS A 824 -30.24 101.50 39.12
CA LYS A 824 -29.19 102.38 39.71
C LYS A 824 -29.40 103.87 39.44
N GLN A 825 -30.06 104.24 38.33
CA GLN A 825 -30.39 105.63 38.01
C GLN A 825 -31.40 106.24 39.01
N HIS A 826 -32.14 105.37 39.70
CA HIS A 826 -33.05 105.61 40.83
C HIS A 826 -32.42 106.28 42.07
N LEU A 827 -31.18 105.91 42.36
CA LEU A 827 -30.60 106.07 43.69
C LEU A 827 -30.41 107.54 44.13
N PRO A 828 -29.96 108.47 43.27
CA PRO A 828 -29.80 109.87 43.67
C PRO A 828 -31.12 110.57 44.05
N ILE A 829 -32.21 110.24 43.36
CA ILE A 829 -33.53 110.86 43.61
C ILE A 829 -34.16 110.32 44.91
N LEU A 830 -33.93 109.03 45.20
CA LEU A 830 -34.29 108.40 46.47
C LEU A 830 -33.61 109.08 47.67
N THR A 831 -32.32 109.40 47.56
CA THR A 831 -31.54 110.04 48.63
C THR A 831 -32.05 111.44 48.97
N ILE A 832 -32.45 112.24 47.98
CA ILE A 832 -32.94 113.63 48.19
C ILE A 832 -34.38 113.64 48.72
N SER A 833 -35.25 112.77 48.19
CA SER A 833 -36.67 112.71 48.56
C SER A 833 -36.91 112.21 49.99
N CYS A 834 -35.95 111.46 50.53
CA CYS A 834 -35.98 110.96 51.91
C CYS A 834 -35.29 111.90 52.93
N ASN A 835 -34.97 113.15 52.55
CA ASN A 835 -34.34 114.15 53.44
C ASN A 835 -35.32 114.65 54.54
N PRO A 836 -35.00 114.49 55.85
CA PRO A 836 -35.88 114.89 56.96
C PRO A 836 -36.21 116.39 57.04
N GLY A 837 -35.40 117.27 56.45
CA GLY A 837 -35.61 118.73 56.49
C GLY A 837 -36.72 119.26 55.56
N MET A 838 -37.21 118.44 54.63
CA MET A 838 -38.21 118.82 53.62
C MET A 838 -39.63 118.99 54.20
N LYS A 839 -39.97 120.23 54.61
CA LYS A 839 -41.32 120.67 55.05
C LYS A 839 -42.26 121.12 53.91
N ASP A 840 -43.56 121.26 54.20
CA ASP A 840 -44.62 121.62 53.23
C ASP A 840 -44.29 122.85 52.37
N ARG A 841 -43.66 123.84 52.96
CA ARG A 841 -43.18 125.07 52.28
C ARG A 841 -42.15 124.81 51.18
N HIS A 842 -41.33 123.77 51.31
CA HIS A 842 -40.34 123.38 50.30
C HIS A 842 -41.01 122.64 49.13
N TRP A 843 -42.03 121.84 49.42
CA TRP A 843 -42.84 121.17 48.39
C TRP A 843 -43.69 122.15 47.57
N GLN A 844 -44.09 123.27 48.16
CA GLN A 844 -44.80 124.36 47.47
C GLN A 844 -43.89 125.18 46.53
N GLN A 845 -42.57 125.08 46.67
CA GLN A 845 -41.59 125.74 45.77
C GLN A 845 -41.29 124.91 44.52
N VAL A 846 -41.81 123.69 44.43
CA VAL A 846 -41.71 122.85 43.24
C VAL A 846 -42.77 123.33 42.21
N PRO A 847 -42.38 123.83 41.03
CA PRO A 847 -43.33 124.39 40.06
C PRO A 847 -44.34 123.35 39.55
N VAL A 848 -45.63 123.69 39.57
CA VAL A 848 -46.77 122.83 39.15
C VAL A 848 -46.80 122.56 37.62
N THR A 849 -45.92 123.19 36.84
CA THR A 849 -45.86 123.08 35.37
C THR A 849 -45.15 121.84 34.82
N VAL A 850 -44.69 120.90 35.66
CA VAL A 850 -44.08 119.62 35.22
C VAL A 850 -45.05 118.43 35.33
N LEU A 851 -46.32 118.65 35.72
CA LEU A 851 -47.30 117.58 35.93
C LEU A 851 -48.59 117.70 35.09
N GLN A 852 -48.50 118.22 33.86
CA GLN A 852 -49.56 118.09 32.85
C GLN A 852 -49.00 117.65 31.49
N GLY A 853 -48.90 116.35 31.30
CA GLY A 853 -49.16 115.66 30.03
C GLY A 853 -49.98 114.43 30.42
N GLY A 854 -51.18 114.16 29.92
CA GLY A 854 -51.71 114.40 28.59
C GLY A 854 -52.22 113.04 28.11
N GLU A 855 -53.33 112.56 28.65
CA GLU A 855 -54.08 111.45 28.05
C GLU A 855 -54.68 111.91 26.72
N PRO A 856 -54.49 111.19 25.60
CA PRO A 856 -55.31 111.35 24.41
C PRO A 856 -56.67 110.67 24.61
N ALA A 857 -57.73 111.39 24.25
CA ALA A 857 -59.12 110.96 24.33
C ALA A 857 -59.43 109.65 23.55
N PRO A 858 -60.41 108.86 24.02
CA PRO A 858 -60.92 107.68 23.32
C PRO A 858 -62.01 108.05 22.32
N SER A 859 -61.99 107.44 21.14
CA SER A 859 -63.08 107.46 20.18
C SER A 859 -64.01 106.25 20.37
N GLY A 860 -65.21 106.51 20.91
CA GLY A 860 -66.46 106.00 20.34
C GLY A 860 -67.07 104.68 20.85
N GLY A 861 -68.15 104.84 21.63
CA GLY A 861 -69.33 103.95 21.68
C GLY A 861 -69.37 102.96 22.86
N GLY A 862 -70.36 102.91 23.75
CA GLY A 862 -71.59 103.68 23.90
C GLY A 862 -72.43 103.09 25.06
N VAL A 863 -73.30 103.95 25.61
CA VAL A 863 -74.57 103.67 26.32
C VAL A 863 -74.54 103.25 27.81
N GLY A 864 -75.16 104.12 28.64
CA GLY A 864 -75.99 103.72 29.78
C GLY A 864 -75.55 104.28 31.14
N ALA A 865 -75.89 105.53 31.46
CA ALA A 865 -76.89 105.91 32.50
C ALA A 865 -76.38 105.73 33.96
N GLN A 866 -76.49 106.66 34.91
CA GLN A 866 -77.35 107.84 35.06
C GLN A 866 -76.83 108.68 36.27
N ARG A 867 -76.86 110.02 36.14
CA ARG A 867 -77.31 111.05 37.12
C ARG A 867 -76.85 110.99 38.60
N HIS A 868 -76.57 112.08 39.31
CA HIS A 868 -76.60 113.54 39.06
C HIS A 868 -76.02 114.24 40.31
N GLN A 869 -75.56 115.48 40.11
CA GLN A 869 -75.46 116.62 41.04
C GLN A 869 -74.70 116.40 42.37
N ILE A 870 -73.71 117.21 42.75
CA ILE A 870 -73.82 118.64 43.06
C ILE A 870 -72.57 119.41 42.60
N ARG A 871 -72.82 120.63 42.13
CA ARG A 871 -71.89 121.63 41.59
C ARG A 871 -71.39 122.54 42.73
N HIS A 872 -70.14 123.00 42.60
CA HIS A 872 -69.49 124.15 43.29
C HIS A 872 -69.07 124.02 44.77
N GLN A 873 -67.75 123.99 45.05
CA GLN A 873 -66.97 125.10 45.63
C GLN A 873 -65.55 124.67 46.07
N ARG A 874 -64.61 125.63 45.95
CA ARG A 874 -63.28 125.76 46.60
C ARG A 874 -62.06 125.03 46.01
N VAL A 875 -61.31 125.83 45.26
CA VAL A 875 -59.83 125.93 45.23
C VAL A 875 -59.22 125.72 46.63
N ARG A 876 -58.17 124.87 46.75
CA ARG A 876 -56.95 125.06 47.59
C ARG A 876 -55.98 123.86 47.51
N CYS A 877 -54.72 124.18 47.21
CA CYS A 877 -53.43 123.56 47.58
C CYS A 877 -53.21 122.03 47.51
N LEU A 878 -52.16 121.58 46.78
CA LEU A 878 -51.58 120.25 46.94
C LEU A 878 -50.92 120.10 48.31
N ASP A 879 -51.26 119.03 49.03
CA ASP A 879 -50.81 118.73 50.39
C ASP A 879 -49.79 117.56 50.39
N ARG A 880 -48.84 117.58 51.33
CA ARG A 880 -47.71 116.62 51.52
C ARG A 880 -48.12 115.14 51.63
N PHE A 881 -49.41 114.88 51.78
CA PHE A 881 -49.98 113.54 51.88
C PHE A 881 -49.94 112.76 50.56
N TRP A 882 -50.06 113.42 49.39
CA TRP A 882 -50.16 112.75 48.09
C TRP A 882 -48.83 112.15 47.60
N PHE A 883 -47.69 112.82 47.85
CA PHE A 883 -46.37 112.38 47.37
C PHE A 883 -45.73 111.28 48.25
N ARG A 884 -46.22 111.06 49.48
CA ARG A 884 -45.61 110.14 50.46
C ARG A 884 -46.31 108.78 50.56
N HIS A 885 -47.58 108.69 50.13
CA HIS A 885 -48.45 107.54 50.40
C HIS A 885 -49.10 106.91 49.14
N SER A 886 -48.87 107.44 47.93
CA SER A 886 -49.41 106.84 46.70
C SER A 886 -48.41 105.88 46.03
N PRO A 887 -48.84 104.64 45.65
CA PRO A 887 -48.03 103.71 44.86
C PRO A 887 -47.63 104.23 43.47
N ALA A 888 -48.32 105.25 42.95
CA ALA A 888 -48.04 105.89 41.65
C ALA A 888 -46.81 106.83 41.66
N THR A 889 -46.13 106.96 42.80
CA THR A 889 -44.94 107.81 42.98
C THR A 889 -43.72 107.33 42.18
N TRP A 890 -43.56 106.01 42.03
CA TRP A 890 -42.50 105.44 41.19
C TRP A 890 -42.78 105.60 39.68
N GLU A 891 -44.04 105.49 39.25
CA GLU A 891 -44.42 105.72 37.84
C GLU A 891 -44.24 107.18 37.41
N ALA A 892 -44.45 108.12 38.34
CA ALA A 892 -44.15 109.53 38.14
C ALA A 892 -42.64 109.82 38.09
N LEU A 893 -41.83 109.12 38.90
CA LEU A 893 -40.36 109.18 38.86
C LEU A 893 -39.78 108.62 37.55
N ASP A 894 -40.39 107.55 37.00
CA ASP A 894 -39.94 106.87 35.77
C ASP A 894 -40.32 107.68 34.50
N SER A 895 -41.52 108.29 34.46
CA SER A 895 -41.95 109.18 33.37
C SER A 895 -41.18 110.51 33.31
N SER A 896 -40.66 110.99 34.45
CA SER A 896 -39.87 112.22 34.53
C SER A 896 -38.42 112.07 34.06
N LEU A 897 -37.87 110.85 34.04
CA LEU A 897 -36.52 110.59 33.50
C LEU A 897 -36.50 110.47 31.97
N THR A 898 -37.65 110.30 31.33
CA THR A 898 -37.79 110.01 29.90
C THR A 898 -38.28 111.19 29.06
N SER A 899 -38.70 112.30 29.67
CA SER A 899 -39.15 113.49 28.94
C SER A 899 -38.42 114.76 29.41
N SER A 900 -37.69 115.38 28.47
CA SER A 900 -37.26 116.79 28.48
C SER A 900 -36.17 117.23 29.49
N GLY A 901 -34.90 116.89 29.22
CA GLY A 901 -33.74 117.81 29.29
C GLY A 901 -33.27 118.47 30.61
N LEU A 902 -34.02 118.44 31.70
CA LEU A 902 -33.61 118.89 33.04
C LEU A 902 -33.83 117.73 34.02
N GLN A 903 -32.77 117.25 34.69
CA GLN A 903 -32.96 116.15 35.64
C GLN A 903 -33.75 116.66 36.85
N LEU A 904 -34.82 115.95 37.22
CA LEU A 904 -35.61 116.25 38.43
C LEU A 904 -34.73 116.33 39.69
N ALA A 905 -33.59 115.61 39.69
CA ALA A 905 -32.55 115.70 40.72
C ALA A 905 -31.94 117.12 40.83
N ASP A 906 -31.61 117.75 39.69
CA ASP A 906 -30.98 119.09 39.64
C ASP A 906 -31.92 120.20 40.14
N LEU A 907 -33.24 119.99 40.04
CA LEU A 907 -34.25 120.93 40.51
C LEU A 907 -34.54 120.79 42.02
N LEU A 908 -34.48 119.56 42.54
CA LEU A 908 -34.72 119.25 43.94
C LEU A 908 -33.49 119.49 44.83
N GLU A 909 -32.28 119.44 44.28
CA GLU A 909 -31.04 119.63 45.02
C GLU A 909 -30.94 120.99 45.76
N PRO A 910 -31.17 122.16 45.14
CA PRO A 910 -31.13 123.44 45.85
C PRO A 910 -32.26 123.59 46.88
N ILE A 911 -33.44 123.00 46.62
CA ILE A 911 -34.59 123.01 47.54
C ILE A 911 -34.29 122.13 48.76
N GLY A 912 -33.74 120.94 48.55
CA GLY A 912 -33.27 120.04 49.60
C GLY A 912 -32.16 120.64 50.44
N ALA A 913 -31.21 121.36 49.82
CA ALA A 913 -30.14 122.07 50.51
C ALA A 913 -30.67 123.23 51.38
N ALA A 914 -31.63 124.02 50.89
CA ALA A 914 -32.28 125.06 51.66
C ALA A 914 -33.07 124.48 52.85
N ALA A 915 -33.83 123.41 52.61
CA ALA A 915 -34.61 122.71 53.63
C ALA A 915 -33.74 122.14 54.76
N SER A 916 -32.57 121.58 54.43
CA SER A 916 -31.61 121.11 55.43
C SER A 916 -31.03 122.26 56.28
N LYS A 917 -30.79 123.45 55.69
CA LYS A 917 -30.30 124.62 56.42
C LYS A 917 -31.37 125.28 57.29
N GLU A 918 -32.62 125.36 56.84
CA GLU A 918 -33.75 125.80 57.67
C GLU A 918 -33.97 124.87 58.87
N TYR A 919 -33.96 123.55 58.63
CA TYR A 919 -34.15 122.55 59.68
C TYR A 919 -33.05 122.60 60.76
N SER A 920 -31.81 122.94 60.37
CA SER A 920 -30.71 123.20 61.31
C SER A 920 -30.98 124.39 62.23
N LEU A 921 -31.49 125.51 61.72
CA LEU A 921 -31.78 126.71 62.51
C LEU A 921 -32.97 126.51 63.46
N GLU A 922 -34.02 125.83 63.00
CA GLU A 922 -35.16 125.45 63.84
C GLU A 922 -34.75 124.55 65.00
N ARG A 923 -33.89 123.55 64.75
CA ARG A 923 -33.38 122.67 65.80
C ARG A 923 -32.55 123.42 66.84
N ASN A 924 -31.81 124.45 66.44
CA ASN A 924 -31.07 125.31 67.38
C ASN A 924 -32.02 126.17 68.25
N LEU A 925 -33.08 126.75 67.67
CA LEU A 925 -34.09 127.52 68.43
C LEU A 925 -34.84 126.63 69.43
N GLU A 926 -35.22 125.42 69.02
CA GLU A 926 -35.93 124.46 69.87
C GLU A 926 -35.05 123.95 71.01
N LYS A 927 -33.74 123.77 70.77
CA LYS A 927 -32.79 123.44 71.82
C LYS A 927 -32.70 124.55 72.87
N MET A 928 -32.61 125.82 72.45
CA MET A 928 -32.65 126.97 73.37
C MET A 928 -33.97 127.05 74.15
N LYS A 929 -35.10 126.57 73.61
CA LYS A 929 -36.37 126.47 74.37
C LYS A 929 -36.26 125.48 75.52
N LEU A 930 -35.77 124.29 75.23
CA LEU A 930 -35.71 123.19 76.19
C LEU A 930 -34.79 123.50 77.38
N GLU A 931 -33.74 124.30 77.16
CA GLU A 931 -32.77 124.66 78.22
C GLU A 931 -33.36 125.59 79.31
N TRP A 932 -34.37 126.42 79.00
CA TRP A 932 -35.05 127.28 79.99
C TRP A 932 -36.17 126.58 80.77
N VAL A 933 -36.75 125.50 80.23
CA VAL A 933 -37.95 124.85 80.79
C VAL A 933 -37.73 124.25 82.19
N ASN A 934 -36.50 123.84 82.50
CA ASN A 934 -36.17 123.18 83.78
C ASN A 934 -35.48 124.10 84.80
N MET A 935 -35.44 125.41 84.58
CA MET A 935 -34.78 126.36 85.49
C MET A 935 -35.72 126.74 86.65
N MET A 936 -35.30 126.51 87.89
CA MET A 936 -36.11 126.80 89.09
C MET A 936 -35.39 127.73 90.05
N PHE A 937 -36.15 128.66 90.63
CA PHE A 937 -35.69 129.54 91.70
C PHE A 937 -35.62 128.80 93.04
N THR A 938 -34.45 128.81 93.68
CA THR A 938 -34.24 128.10 94.95
C THR A 938 -34.46 129.03 96.14
N PHE A 939 -35.40 128.70 97.02
CA PHE A 939 -35.72 129.50 98.21
C PHE A 939 -35.27 128.80 99.50
N VAL A 940 -34.74 129.56 100.45
CA VAL A 940 -34.32 129.11 101.77
C VAL A 940 -35.15 129.84 102.83
N LYS A 941 -35.64 129.14 103.87
CA LYS A 941 -36.42 129.75 104.95
C LYS A 941 -35.61 130.81 105.69
N TYR A 942 -36.23 131.97 105.96
CA TYR A 942 -35.61 133.05 106.71
C TYR A 942 -35.87 132.88 108.21
N ARG A 943 -34.85 132.37 108.92
CA ARG A 943 -34.88 132.12 110.37
C ARG A 943 -36.11 131.29 110.77
N ASP A 944 -36.76 131.63 111.89
CA ASP A 944 -37.93 130.92 112.44
C ASP A 944 -39.28 131.54 112.03
N THR A 945 -39.30 132.37 110.99
CA THR A 945 -40.55 132.86 110.39
C THR A 945 -40.95 131.99 109.21
N ASP A 946 -42.25 131.85 108.93
CA ASP A 946 -42.76 131.07 107.78
C ASP A 946 -42.56 131.75 106.40
N THR A 947 -41.54 132.62 106.29
CA THR A 947 -41.17 133.34 105.06
C THR A 947 -39.84 132.81 104.52
N SER A 948 -39.78 132.49 103.22
CA SER A 948 -38.56 132.03 102.53
C SER A 948 -37.98 133.13 101.64
N ILE A 949 -36.65 133.26 101.60
CA ILE A 949 -35.89 134.18 100.74
C ILE A 949 -35.16 133.41 99.62
N LEU A 950 -35.04 134.03 98.45
CA LEU A 950 -34.34 133.45 97.30
C LEU A 950 -32.82 133.42 97.54
N CYS A 951 -32.15 132.30 97.24
CA CYS A 951 -30.69 132.16 97.33
C CYS A 951 -30.10 131.85 95.94
N THR A 952 -28.94 132.47 95.64
CA THR A 952 -28.01 132.20 94.52
C THR A 952 -28.62 132.15 93.10
N VAL A 953 -28.32 133.16 92.26
CA VAL A 953 -28.91 133.37 90.90
C VAL A 953 -27.90 133.30 89.75
N ASP A 954 -26.63 132.95 90.03
CA ASP A 954 -25.51 133.11 89.09
C ASP A 954 -25.63 132.24 87.81
N GLU A 955 -26.17 131.02 87.91
CA GLU A 955 -26.37 130.11 86.77
C GLU A 955 -27.44 130.62 85.79
N ILE A 956 -28.47 131.32 86.30
CA ILE A 956 -29.55 131.89 85.50
C ILE A 956 -29.01 133.05 84.65
N GLN A 957 -28.12 133.87 85.22
CA GLN A 957 -27.51 135.00 84.53
C GLN A 957 -26.61 134.56 83.37
N LEU A 958 -25.80 133.51 83.58
CA LEU A 958 -24.85 133.03 82.57
C LEU A 958 -25.55 132.41 81.36
N LEU A 959 -26.67 131.71 81.59
CA LEU A 959 -27.53 131.19 80.50
C LEU A 959 -28.22 132.31 79.72
N LEU A 960 -28.63 133.38 80.41
CA LEU A 960 -29.22 134.57 79.79
C LEU A 960 -28.26 135.19 78.76
N ASP A 961 -27.02 135.45 79.16
CA ASP A 961 -26.02 136.13 78.32
C ASP A 961 -25.67 135.32 77.05
N ASP A 962 -25.48 133.99 77.17
CA ASP A 962 -25.18 133.12 76.02
C ASP A 962 -26.36 133.06 75.02
N HIS A 963 -27.59 133.04 75.53
CA HIS A 963 -28.78 132.98 74.67
C HIS A 963 -29.06 134.31 73.96
N VAL A 964 -28.66 135.44 74.52
CA VAL A 964 -28.69 136.74 73.80
C VAL A 964 -27.77 136.68 72.57
N ILE A 965 -26.54 136.20 72.70
CA ILE A 965 -25.57 136.13 71.59
C ILE A 965 -26.02 135.14 70.50
N LYS A 966 -26.51 133.95 70.89
CA LYS A 966 -27.04 132.96 69.93
C LYS A 966 -28.25 133.50 69.16
N THR A 967 -29.15 134.20 69.84
CA THR A 967 -30.32 134.82 69.21
C THR A 967 -29.89 135.89 68.20
N GLN A 968 -28.92 136.75 68.53
CA GLN A 968 -28.38 137.73 67.59
C GLN A 968 -27.74 137.08 66.37
N THR A 969 -26.99 135.99 66.55
CA THR A 969 -26.33 135.25 65.45
C THR A 969 -27.35 134.59 64.52
N MET A 970 -28.41 133.99 65.08
CA MET A 970 -29.49 133.39 64.31
C MET A 970 -30.27 134.41 63.49
N CYS A 971 -30.55 135.60 64.06
CA CYS A 971 -31.20 136.70 63.35
C CYS A 971 -30.37 137.23 62.16
N GLY A 972 -29.06 137.00 62.13
CA GLY A 972 -28.18 137.37 61.00
C GLY A 972 -28.24 136.40 59.80
N SER A 973 -28.91 135.25 59.91
CA SER A 973 -28.94 134.23 58.86
C SER A 973 -29.96 134.53 57.75
N PRO A 974 -29.61 134.38 56.45
CA PRO A 974 -30.57 134.58 55.35
C PRO A 974 -31.74 133.57 55.35
N PHE A 975 -31.61 132.44 56.08
CA PHE A 975 -32.63 131.40 56.20
C PHE A 975 -33.52 131.54 57.45
N ILE A 976 -33.37 132.62 58.24
CA ILE A 976 -34.13 132.83 59.49
C ILE A 976 -35.58 133.26 59.25
N LYS A 977 -35.89 133.87 58.09
CA LYS A 977 -37.20 134.50 57.80
C LYS A 977 -38.43 133.70 58.26
N PRO A 978 -38.53 132.37 58.10
CA PRO A 978 -39.70 131.60 58.54
C PRO A 978 -39.89 131.51 60.06
N ILE A 979 -38.82 131.68 60.84
CA ILE A 979 -38.79 131.61 62.32
C ILE A 979 -38.37 132.93 62.97
N GLU A 980 -38.15 133.99 62.19
CA GLU A 980 -37.63 135.28 62.64
C GLU A 980 -38.55 135.96 63.67
N ALA A 981 -39.87 135.87 63.47
CA ALA A 981 -40.85 136.42 64.41
C ALA A 981 -40.75 135.76 65.79
N GLU A 982 -40.56 134.45 65.82
CA GLU A 982 -40.41 133.67 67.06
C GLU A 982 -39.06 133.94 67.74
N CYS A 983 -38.01 134.15 66.93
CA CYS A 983 -36.68 134.49 67.42
C CYS A 983 -36.61 135.91 68.03
N ARG A 984 -37.31 136.91 67.46
CA ARG A 984 -37.35 138.29 67.98
C ARG A 984 -38.16 138.44 69.26
N VAL A 985 -39.33 137.82 69.37
CA VAL A 985 -40.18 137.87 70.58
C VAL A 985 -39.38 137.41 71.81
N ARG A 986 -38.61 136.34 71.65
CA ARG A 986 -37.75 135.79 72.70
C ARG A 986 -36.56 136.66 73.06
N GLY A 987 -35.96 137.35 72.09
CA GLY A 987 -34.91 138.34 72.38
C GLY A 987 -35.40 139.43 73.33
N SER A 988 -36.64 139.92 73.13
CA SER A 988 -37.26 140.92 74.00
C SER A 988 -37.69 140.39 75.39
N GLU A 989 -38.12 139.13 75.51
CA GLU A 989 -38.44 138.54 76.83
C GLU A 989 -37.18 138.31 77.69
N VAL A 990 -36.05 138.00 77.05
CA VAL A 990 -34.75 137.77 77.69
C VAL A 990 -34.12 139.10 78.19
N GLU A 991 -34.30 140.21 77.46
CA GLU A 991 -33.85 141.55 77.92
C GLU A 991 -34.72 142.15 79.04
N GLY A 992 -36.02 141.81 79.12
CA GLY A 992 -36.96 142.36 80.10
C GLY A 992 -36.70 141.96 81.56
N VAL A 993 -35.97 140.86 81.80
CA VAL A 993 -35.65 140.36 83.15
C VAL A 993 -34.61 141.24 83.88
N VAL A 994 -33.88 142.12 83.16
CA VAL A 994 -32.79 142.96 83.71
C VAL A 994 -33.28 144.28 84.33
N ILE A 995 -34.55 144.66 84.16
CA ILE A 995 -35.10 145.97 84.62
C ILE A 995 -36.06 145.84 85.82
N SER A 996 -36.38 144.62 86.26
CA SER A 996 -37.16 144.36 87.47
C SER A 996 -36.46 143.35 88.37
N SER A 997 -35.40 143.81 89.04
CA SER A 997 -34.72 143.18 90.18
C SER A 997 -34.17 144.29 91.08
#